data_AF-A0A970FSW5-F1
#
_entry.id   AF-A0A970FSW5-F1
#
_cell.length_a   1.000
_cell.length_b   1.000
_cell.length_c   1.000
_cell.angle_alpha   90.00
_cell.angle_beta   90.00
_cell.angle_gamma   90.00
#
_symmetry.space_group_name_H-M   'P 1'
#
loop_
_entity.id
_entity.type
_entity.pdbx_description
1 polymer ?
#
loop_
_entity_poly.entity_id
_entity_poly.type
_entity_poly.pdbx_seq_one_letter_code
_entity_poly.pdbx_strand_id
1 'polypeptide(L)'
;MQTLVFRKIISNTWKVLCLLLGSILVVGMVCSIPIYTNGILQRLLTKDLEQVLKEQQRYPGYLVFSSNYYYVDKQQSESNLQTMRETYAQTVQDMPLQPVTELESIQVTNLYYTYEDAKGTQRKGFNAYSLSDFPSRIKIDRGRLYEKTEDGVIEVVVTDAAMQRLNLLLDKTYDVHSYRKSRDEPPLFSMRVVGMFSAADLQDLYWYQHINSFSQSVLVDPDVLRQLTYDHPLLSVGEQQLAAAYDFYQFRIQDIDQIQAVHASAQGLVDEHSRTTRLISTFKPVIERYVVRESELKLTLQILIVPILLMLIFYIFMVSQLVVRSETSLISVLESRGAGRSQILLLYALESLIFGIITLIIGPFLGLWMVRIIGASNGFLEFVSRAALKVAIDKQAMIYGVIAMLLFLITTLLPVFIQSRTSIVEQKRRKSRVSRAPLWQRISLDFILLAVSLYALNRLQAQLALQKLTGIVGTEANLDFLLFLSSTIFILGTGLLFLRLYPLLIRLIYFIGRRFWNPVFYASFHQIGHSSGQEQFLMIFLILALSIGLFNANAARTINRNAEDTIRCGIGADIMLNEYWQKYDENGVPIIEDSGLGMSLDTSTTSSSQVVKYDEPAFAKYQKLDGVASAARVFRSSESRISRGSSRSDEVNLMAIDPYDFARTAWTRKDLFRYHMNEYMNVMITTPNAVIVSENLREELDLKVGDGIIYSVNRTDTVDGVIIAFVSNWPGYQPTVIDRTGQLRQQGLIVANLEFMLSKTAIQPYEIWLKRDTEATDKMIYDAIEDDRINVTNIASATQMITLAKNDPQLQGTNGALTLGFIVSMLICAVGFLIYWIMSVQGRVLQFGIFRAMGLSKAAVIGMIMTEQVLVSGIAILAGVIIGSLSSLLFVPLFQIVYSTADQPIPFRIISETSDANKIYVILGLLLLICFAILARLILRIKIDQAVKLGEE
;
A
#
# COMPACT_ATOMS: atom_id res chain seq x y z
N MET A 1 -9.22 -2.11 -52.11
CA MET A 1 -9.09 -2.84 -50.82
C MET A 1 -9.81 -2.11 -49.69
N GLN A 2 -9.55 -0.81 -49.48
CA GLN A 2 -10.22 0.01 -48.44
C GLN A 2 -11.76 0.02 -48.52
N THR A 3 -12.34 0.17 -49.71
CA THR A 3 -13.81 0.09 -49.94
C THR A 3 -14.41 -1.27 -49.57
N LEU A 4 -13.64 -2.34 -49.72
CA LEU A 4 -14.05 -3.70 -49.36
C LEU A 4 -14.05 -3.88 -47.84
N VAL A 5 -13.06 -3.31 -47.13
CA VAL A 5 -13.00 -3.27 -45.66
C VAL A 5 -14.20 -2.50 -45.08
N PHE A 6 -14.50 -1.31 -45.58
CA PHE A 6 -15.63 -0.52 -45.08
C PHE A 6 -16.99 -1.20 -45.28
N ARG A 7 -17.25 -1.77 -46.47
CA ARG A 7 -18.50 -2.50 -46.73
C ARG A 7 -18.63 -3.74 -45.85
N LYS A 8 -17.51 -4.42 -45.57
CA LYS A 8 -17.46 -5.58 -44.67
C LYS A 8 -17.76 -5.19 -43.22
N ILE A 9 -17.21 -4.08 -42.74
CA ILE A 9 -17.48 -3.56 -41.39
C ILE A 9 -18.97 -3.23 -41.23
N ILE A 10 -19.58 -2.60 -42.24
CA ILE A 10 -20.99 -2.18 -42.21
C ILE A 10 -21.94 -3.39 -42.26
N SER A 11 -21.58 -4.49 -42.94
CA SER A 11 -22.43 -5.67 -42.98
C SER A 11 -22.37 -6.51 -41.69
N ASN A 12 -21.31 -6.39 -40.89
CA ASN A 12 -21.07 -7.19 -39.67
C ASN A 12 -20.92 -6.32 -38.39
N THR A 13 -21.65 -5.20 -38.31
CA THR A 13 -21.55 -4.17 -37.25
C THR A 13 -21.55 -4.73 -35.83
N TRP A 14 -22.41 -5.70 -35.51
CA TRP A 14 -22.49 -6.25 -34.15
C TRP A 14 -21.20 -6.96 -33.70
N LYS A 15 -20.62 -7.78 -34.58
CA LYS A 15 -19.41 -8.54 -34.27
C LYS A 15 -18.20 -7.62 -34.12
N VAL A 16 -18.14 -6.63 -35.00
CA VAL A 16 -17.12 -5.58 -34.99
C VAL A 16 -17.17 -4.77 -33.69
N LEU A 17 -18.36 -4.33 -33.27
CA LEU A 17 -18.53 -3.54 -32.05
C LEU A 17 -18.08 -4.31 -30.81
N CYS A 18 -18.30 -5.62 -30.77
CA CYS A 18 -17.86 -6.46 -29.66
C CYS A 18 -16.33 -6.65 -29.61
N LEU A 19 -15.69 -6.74 -30.78
CA LEU A 19 -14.24 -6.84 -30.89
C LEU A 19 -13.57 -5.50 -30.51
N LEU A 20 -14.19 -4.38 -30.90
CA LEU A 20 -13.83 -3.03 -30.44
C LEU A 20 -14.00 -2.86 -28.93
N LEU A 21 -15.11 -3.32 -28.35
CA LEU A 21 -15.34 -3.26 -26.90
C LEU A 21 -14.26 -4.03 -26.14
N GLY A 22 -13.91 -5.23 -26.63
CA GLY A 22 -12.80 -6.01 -26.09
C GLY A 22 -11.48 -5.28 -26.12
N SER A 23 -11.12 -4.71 -27.27
CA SER A 23 -9.85 -3.99 -27.43
C SER A 23 -9.79 -2.74 -26.54
N ILE A 24 -10.89 -1.99 -26.44
CA ILE A 24 -10.97 -0.80 -25.56
C ILE A 24 -10.77 -1.22 -24.09
N LEU A 25 -11.33 -2.35 -23.66
CA LEU A 25 -11.11 -2.86 -22.31
C LEU A 25 -9.66 -3.31 -22.07
N VAL A 26 -9.00 -3.96 -23.05
CA VAL A 26 -7.58 -4.32 -22.92
C VAL A 26 -6.73 -3.07 -22.76
N VAL A 27 -6.85 -2.11 -23.68
CA VAL A 27 -6.05 -0.89 -23.64
C VAL A 27 -6.37 -0.07 -22.40
N GLY A 28 -7.65 0.08 -22.04
CA GLY A 28 -8.06 0.78 -20.82
C GLY A 28 -7.50 0.15 -19.55
N MET A 29 -7.56 -1.18 -19.43
CA MET A 29 -7.03 -1.90 -18.27
C MET A 29 -5.50 -1.78 -18.18
N VAL A 30 -4.79 -1.93 -19.30
CA VAL A 30 -3.31 -1.86 -19.32
C VAL A 30 -2.82 -0.42 -19.10
N CYS A 31 -3.52 0.59 -19.63
CA CYS A 31 -3.23 2.00 -19.35
C CYS A 31 -3.56 2.39 -17.90
N SER A 32 -4.54 1.74 -17.24
CA SER A 32 -4.92 2.07 -15.87
C SER A 32 -3.80 1.86 -14.85
N ILE A 33 -2.84 0.97 -15.13
CA ILE A 33 -1.69 0.68 -14.26
C ILE A 33 -0.81 1.92 -14.07
N PRO A 34 -0.09 2.42 -15.12
CA PRO A 34 0.76 3.59 -14.96
C PRO A 34 -0.03 4.84 -14.57
N ILE A 35 -1.29 4.97 -15.01
CA ILE A 35 -2.15 6.11 -14.63
C ILE A 35 -2.41 6.08 -13.11
N TYR A 36 -2.82 4.93 -12.54
CA TYR A 36 -3.08 4.83 -11.11
C TYR A 36 -1.78 4.97 -10.31
N THR A 37 -0.73 4.24 -10.69
CA THR A 37 0.58 4.28 -10.03
C THR A 37 1.09 5.71 -9.94
N ASN A 38 1.11 6.48 -11.03
CA ASN A 38 1.56 7.86 -10.99
C ASN A 38 0.61 8.75 -10.15
N GLY A 39 -0.71 8.59 -10.28
CA GLY A 39 -1.66 9.41 -9.51
C GLY A 39 -1.56 9.20 -7.99
N ILE A 40 -1.39 7.96 -7.55
CA ILE A 40 -1.34 7.61 -6.12
C ILE A 40 0.02 7.94 -5.50
N LEU A 41 1.09 7.71 -6.26
CA LEU A 41 2.45 8.05 -5.86
C LEU A 41 2.63 9.57 -5.72
N GLN A 42 1.96 10.38 -6.54
CA GLN A 42 2.04 11.85 -6.44
C GLN A 42 1.43 12.31 -5.12
N ARG A 43 0.30 11.70 -4.78
CA ARG A 43 -0.40 11.95 -3.52
C ARG A 43 0.44 11.49 -2.32
N LEU A 44 1.10 10.33 -2.42
CA LEU A 44 2.00 9.85 -1.37
C LEU A 44 3.18 10.78 -1.16
N LEU A 45 3.90 11.13 -2.23
CA LEU A 45 5.04 12.04 -2.15
C LEU A 45 4.65 13.32 -1.42
N THR A 46 3.52 13.93 -1.82
CA THR A 46 3.01 15.14 -1.16
C THR A 46 2.69 14.90 0.31
N LYS A 47 2.00 13.79 0.64
CA LYS A 47 1.62 13.46 2.02
C LYS A 47 2.80 13.11 2.91
N ASP A 48 3.78 12.37 2.41
CA ASP A 48 4.98 11.98 3.16
C ASP A 48 5.82 13.24 3.45
N LEU A 49 5.88 14.19 2.51
CA LEU A 49 6.51 15.50 2.74
C LEU A 49 5.71 16.34 3.77
N GLU A 50 4.37 16.36 3.71
CA GLU A 50 3.52 16.97 4.76
C GLU A 50 3.69 16.30 6.12
N GLN A 51 3.92 14.99 6.17
CA GLN A 51 4.16 14.25 7.39
C GLN A 51 5.52 14.62 8.02
N VAL A 52 6.57 14.78 7.20
CA VAL A 52 7.86 15.32 7.66
C VAL A 52 7.68 16.71 8.28
N LEU A 53 6.86 17.58 7.68
CA LEU A 53 6.55 18.89 8.25
C LEU A 53 5.87 18.78 9.62
N LYS A 54 4.96 17.83 9.82
CA LYS A 54 4.25 17.64 11.10
C LYS A 54 5.10 16.99 12.18
N GLU A 55 5.85 15.96 11.84
CA GLU A 55 6.63 15.17 12.79
C GLU A 55 7.94 15.86 13.19
N GLN A 56 8.65 16.43 12.21
CA GLN A 56 9.96 17.03 12.45
C GLN A 56 9.87 18.54 12.69
N GLN A 57 8.67 19.14 12.53
CA GLN A 57 8.45 20.59 12.54
C GLN A 57 9.42 21.37 11.62
N ARG A 58 9.94 20.69 10.60
CA ARG A 58 10.91 21.22 9.65
C ARG A 58 10.32 21.14 8.26
N TYR A 59 10.41 22.23 7.52
CA TYR A 59 9.86 22.24 6.18
C TYR A 59 10.66 21.28 5.25
N PRO A 60 9.97 20.46 4.44
CA PRO A 60 10.56 19.28 3.82
C PRO A 60 11.30 19.58 2.50
N GLY A 61 11.17 20.79 1.95
CA GLY A 61 11.72 21.18 0.66
C GLY A 61 13.10 21.87 0.68
N TYR A 62 13.95 21.65 1.69
CA TYR A 62 15.27 22.29 1.74
C TYR A 62 16.40 21.45 1.15
N LEU A 63 17.33 22.18 0.53
CA LEU A 63 18.66 21.74 0.14
C LEU A 63 19.68 22.68 0.80
N VAL A 64 20.58 22.15 1.62
CA VAL A 64 21.56 22.93 2.37
C VAL A 64 22.96 22.37 2.13
N PHE A 65 23.87 23.24 1.67
CA PHE A 65 25.30 22.99 1.66
C PHE A 65 25.88 23.63 2.91
N SER A 66 26.37 22.84 3.86
CA SER A 66 27.04 23.31 5.08
C SER A 66 28.52 22.98 5.00
N SER A 67 29.40 23.97 5.11
CA SER A 67 30.83 23.77 5.19
C SER A 67 31.37 24.21 6.54
N ASN A 68 32.19 23.35 7.14
CA ASN A 68 32.76 23.56 8.45
C ASN A 68 34.27 23.84 8.35
N TYR A 69 34.72 24.97 8.89
CA TYR A 69 36.10 25.43 8.74
C TYR A 69 36.91 25.44 10.05
N TYR A 70 36.50 24.69 11.09
CA TYR A 70 37.16 24.71 12.41
C TYR A 70 38.69 24.47 12.40
N TYR A 71 39.21 23.75 11.39
CA TYR A 71 40.62 23.34 11.28
C TYR A 71 41.21 23.57 9.87
N VAL A 72 40.63 24.50 9.10
CA VAL A 72 41.04 24.76 7.71
C VAL A 72 41.79 26.08 7.63
N ASP A 73 42.89 26.11 6.87
CA ASP A 73 43.64 27.35 6.62
C ASP A 73 42.81 28.34 5.79
N LYS A 74 43.06 29.64 5.96
CA LYS A 74 42.25 30.73 5.38
C LYS A 74 42.18 30.64 3.85
N GLN A 75 43.31 30.37 3.19
CA GLN A 75 43.37 30.23 1.73
C GLN A 75 42.57 29.01 1.24
N GLN A 76 42.61 27.90 1.97
CA GLN A 76 41.83 26.71 1.68
C GLN A 76 40.34 26.93 1.96
N SER A 77 40.00 27.70 2.99
CA SER A 77 38.62 28.08 3.32
C SER A 77 37.98 28.90 2.20
N GLU A 78 38.70 29.88 1.65
CA GLU A 78 38.21 30.69 0.52
C GLU A 78 38.03 29.87 -0.75
N SER A 79 38.98 28.99 -1.07
CA SER A 79 38.86 28.06 -2.21
C SER A 79 37.64 27.14 -2.04
N ASN A 80 37.49 26.51 -0.87
CA ASN A 80 36.37 25.61 -0.59
C ASN A 80 35.02 26.34 -0.64
N LEU A 81 34.97 27.60 -0.20
CA LEU A 81 33.78 28.46 -0.26
C LEU A 81 33.42 28.78 -1.70
N GLN A 82 34.40 29.14 -2.53
CA GLN A 82 34.15 29.42 -3.94
C GLN A 82 33.63 28.17 -4.66
N THR A 83 34.27 27.02 -4.45
CA THR A 83 33.79 25.75 -5.00
C THR A 83 32.39 25.38 -4.48
N MET A 84 32.10 25.65 -3.20
CA MET A 84 30.76 25.44 -2.64
C MET A 84 29.70 26.32 -3.32
N ARG A 85 30.02 27.60 -3.57
CA ARG A 85 29.11 28.53 -4.28
C ARG A 85 28.89 28.12 -5.73
N GLU A 86 29.95 27.71 -6.44
CA GLU A 86 29.87 27.20 -7.81
C GLU A 86 29.02 25.93 -7.88
N THR A 87 29.26 24.97 -6.97
CA THR A 87 28.48 23.73 -6.88
C THR A 87 27.03 24.02 -6.53
N TYR A 88 26.78 24.92 -5.58
CA TYR A 88 25.43 25.35 -5.19
C TYR A 88 24.69 25.99 -6.37
N ALA A 89 25.31 26.95 -7.06
CA ALA A 89 24.70 27.64 -8.20
C ALA A 89 24.37 26.67 -9.35
N GLN A 90 25.27 25.75 -9.66
CA GLN A 90 25.02 24.70 -10.65
C GLN A 90 23.86 23.78 -10.21
N THR A 91 23.84 23.37 -8.94
CA THR A 91 22.80 22.49 -8.40
C THR A 91 21.42 23.14 -8.44
N VAL A 92 21.31 24.42 -8.09
CA VAL A 92 20.06 25.20 -8.17
C VAL A 92 19.61 25.37 -9.63
N GLN A 93 20.55 25.60 -10.55
CA GLN A 93 20.25 25.76 -11.98
C GLN A 93 19.75 24.47 -12.64
N ASP A 94 20.34 23.31 -12.28
CA ASP A 94 19.98 22.01 -12.84
C ASP A 94 18.68 21.42 -12.22
N MET A 95 18.24 21.99 -11.09
CA MET A 95 17.00 21.62 -10.41
C MET A 95 15.78 21.93 -11.30
N PRO A 96 14.80 21.01 -11.44
CA PRO A 96 13.62 21.24 -12.27
C PRO A 96 12.65 22.30 -11.69
N LEU A 97 12.88 22.76 -10.46
CA LEU A 97 12.07 23.74 -9.75
C LEU A 97 12.90 24.98 -9.43
N GLN A 98 12.26 26.14 -9.43
CA GLN A 98 12.89 27.37 -8.98
C GLN A 98 12.80 27.47 -7.44
N PRO A 99 13.87 27.90 -6.75
CA PRO A 99 13.82 28.11 -5.31
C PRO A 99 12.85 29.27 -5.00
N VAL A 100 12.02 29.09 -3.98
CA VAL A 100 11.14 30.13 -3.43
C VAL A 100 11.95 31.14 -2.62
N THR A 101 13.00 30.67 -1.94
CA THR A 101 13.90 31.51 -1.15
C THR A 101 15.27 30.86 -1.10
N GLU A 102 16.29 31.70 -1.16
CA GLU A 102 17.68 31.33 -0.97
C GLU A 102 18.22 32.06 0.26
N LEU A 103 19.11 31.41 0.99
CA LEU A 103 19.69 31.95 2.21
C LEU A 103 21.16 31.58 2.30
N GLU A 104 22.00 32.59 2.52
CA GLU A 104 23.38 32.41 2.93
C GLU A 104 23.52 32.78 4.40
N SER A 105 24.10 31.88 5.20
CA SER A 105 24.40 32.13 6.60
C SER A 105 25.86 31.90 6.93
N ILE A 106 26.41 32.78 7.75
CA ILE A 106 27.80 32.71 8.21
C ILE A 106 27.79 32.72 9.74
N GLN A 107 28.47 31.76 10.33
CA GLN A 107 28.62 31.63 11.77
C GLN A 107 30.09 31.70 12.17
N VAL A 108 30.40 32.60 13.10
CA VAL A 108 31.68 32.66 13.81
C VAL A 108 31.46 32.22 15.24
N THR A 109 32.29 31.29 15.70
CA THR A 109 32.15 30.66 17.02
C THR A 109 33.39 30.92 17.87
N ASN A 110 33.44 30.31 19.06
CA ASN A 110 34.51 30.50 20.05
C ASN A 110 34.61 31.93 20.61
N LEU A 111 33.52 32.68 20.61
CA LEU A 111 33.43 34.00 21.23
C LEU A 111 32.87 33.89 22.64
N TYR A 112 33.35 34.73 23.54
CA TYR A 112 32.74 34.91 24.85
C TYR A 112 32.86 36.36 25.30
N TYR A 113 31.95 36.78 26.17
CA TYR A 113 32.10 38.00 26.93
C TYR A 113 32.18 37.66 28.43
N THR A 114 32.72 38.59 29.21
CA THR A 114 32.82 38.44 30.66
C THR A 114 31.77 39.28 31.37
N TYR A 115 31.25 38.75 32.47
CA TYR A 115 30.34 39.48 33.35
C TYR A 115 30.64 39.14 34.80
N GLU A 116 30.30 40.05 35.70
CA GLU A 116 30.40 39.83 37.13
C GLU A 116 29.08 39.27 37.69
N ASP A 117 29.20 38.21 38.48
CA ASP A 117 28.11 37.63 39.26
C ASP A 117 28.59 37.40 40.71
N ALA A 118 27.70 36.98 41.60
CA ALA A 118 27.97 36.71 43.02
C ALA A 118 29.12 35.68 43.25
N LYS A 119 29.50 34.92 42.23
CA LYS A 119 30.60 33.93 42.23
C LYS A 119 31.90 34.45 41.57
N GLY A 120 32.00 35.75 41.26
CA GLY A 120 33.15 36.38 40.59
C GLY A 120 32.97 36.51 39.07
N THR A 121 34.05 36.81 38.33
CA THR A 121 34.03 36.99 36.86
C THR A 121 33.72 35.68 36.15
N GLN A 122 32.56 35.61 35.51
CA GLN A 122 32.10 34.48 34.72
C GLN A 122 32.27 34.74 33.22
N ARG A 123 32.32 33.67 32.43
CA ARG A 123 32.36 33.73 30.96
C ARG A 123 31.04 33.21 30.40
N LYS A 124 30.49 33.91 29.41
CA LYS A 124 29.38 33.39 28.61
C LYS A 124 29.78 33.32 27.15
N GLY A 125 29.81 32.10 26.63
CA GLY A 125 30.07 31.84 25.22
C GLY A 125 28.86 32.17 24.36
N PHE A 126 29.11 32.70 23.17
CA PHE A 126 28.09 32.99 22.16
C PHE A 126 28.67 32.82 20.75
N ASN A 127 27.79 32.80 19.75
CA ASN A 127 28.17 32.78 18.34
C ASN A 127 27.78 34.10 17.67
N ALA A 128 28.64 34.64 16.81
CA ALA A 128 28.26 35.73 15.92
C ALA A 128 27.71 35.14 14.63
N TYR A 129 26.52 35.56 14.25
CA TYR A 129 25.77 35.00 13.13
C TYR A 129 25.39 36.10 12.15
N SER A 130 25.41 35.78 10.86
CA SER A 130 24.96 36.67 9.79
C SER A 130 24.05 35.90 8.86
N LEU A 131 22.98 36.54 8.40
CA LEU A 131 22.03 35.99 7.46
C LEU A 131 21.87 36.97 6.27
N SER A 132 21.84 36.45 5.03
CA SER A 132 21.52 37.27 3.84
C SER A 132 20.07 37.74 3.87
N ASP A 133 19.76 38.91 3.30
CA ASP A 133 18.41 39.50 3.25
C ASP A 133 17.69 39.64 4.60
N PHE A 134 18.44 39.63 5.70
CA PHE A 134 17.90 39.69 7.06
C PHE A 134 16.99 40.90 7.33
N PRO A 135 17.33 42.16 6.92
CA PRO A 135 16.53 43.33 7.27
C PRO A 135 15.09 43.33 6.74
N SER A 136 14.83 42.63 5.62
CA SER A 136 13.50 42.59 5.00
C SER A 136 12.59 41.48 5.56
N ARG A 137 13.13 40.60 6.42
CA ARG A 137 12.47 39.37 6.90
C ARG A 137 12.19 39.36 8.41
N ILE A 138 12.54 40.44 9.11
CA ILE A 138 12.38 40.59 10.57
C ILE A 138 11.47 41.75 10.95
N LYS A 139 10.97 41.70 12.19
CA LYS A 139 10.36 42.82 12.88
C LYS A 139 11.19 43.13 14.12
N ILE A 140 11.52 44.41 14.31
CA ILE A 140 12.18 44.87 15.54
C ILE A 140 11.11 45.08 16.61
N ASP A 141 11.22 44.34 17.71
CA ASP A 141 10.31 44.44 18.85
C ASP A 141 10.68 45.60 19.77
N ARG A 142 11.99 45.81 19.98
CA ARG A 142 12.55 46.88 20.82
C ARG A 142 13.89 47.35 20.26
N GLY A 143 14.17 48.65 20.37
CA GLY A 143 15.42 49.25 19.88
C GLY A 143 15.39 49.52 18.37
N ARG A 144 16.55 49.35 17.71
CA ARG A 144 16.74 49.59 16.27
C ARG A 144 17.56 48.46 15.62
N LEU A 145 17.57 48.42 14.28
CA LEU A 145 18.47 47.55 13.54
C LEU A 145 19.93 48.04 13.64
N TYR A 146 20.90 47.14 13.51
CA TYR A 146 22.32 47.49 13.45
C TYR A 146 22.62 48.40 12.23
N GLU A 147 23.51 49.38 12.40
CA GLU A 147 24.06 50.21 11.32
C GLU A 147 25.55 49.90 11.07
N LYS A 148 26.07 50.28 9.90
CA LYS A 148 27.50 50.09 9.57
C LYS A 148 28.37 50.99 10.46
N THR A 149 29.36 50.38 11.08
CA THR A 149 30.18 50.84 12.22
C THR A 149 30.76 52.26 12.12
N GLU A 150 30.68 53.03 13.22
CA GLU A 150 31.59 54.13 13.57
C GLU A 150 32.31 53.78 14.90
N ASP A 151 33.63 54.00 15.01
CA ASP A 151 34.45 53.89 16.24
C ASP A 151 34.66 52.49 16.89
N GLY A 152 34.79 51.41 16.11
CA GLY A 152 35.29 50.12 16.64
C GLY A 152 34.35 49.34 17.57
N VAL A 153 33.09 49.81 17.72
CA VAL A 153 32.01 49.13 18.46
C VAL A 153 31.01 48.53 17.48
N ILE A 154 30.80 47.22 17.55
CA ILE A 154 29.96 46.48 16.61
C ILE A 154 28.52 46.43 17.11
N GLU A 155 27.58 46.95 16.34
CA GLU A 155 26.17 46.88 16.67
C GLU A 155 25.60 45.51 16.32
N VAL A 156 24.88 44.91 17.28
CA VAL A 156 24.28 43.58 17.12
C VAL A 156 22.82 43.58 17.55
N VAL A 157 22.04 42.70 16.97
CA VAL A 157 20.65 42.43 17.38
C VAL A 157 20.48 40.99 17.85
N VAL A 158 19.53 40.76 18.75
CA VAL A 158 19.33 39.46 19.40
C VAL A 158 17.86 39.06 19.46
N THR A 159 17.60 37.77 19.62
CA THR A 159 16.26 37.26 19.97
C THR A 159 16.00 37.42 21.46
N ASP A 160 14.73 37.40 21.90
CA ASP A 160 14.37 37.41 23.32
C ASP A 160 15.04 36.25 24.08
N ALA A 161 15.01 35.04 23.49
CA ALA A 161 15.68 33.86 24.03
C ALA A 161 17.20 34.08 24.21
N ALA A 162 17.85 34.75 23.25
CA ALA A 162 19.28 35.09 23.35
C ALA A 162 19.57 36.15 24.41
N MET A 163 18.71 37.16 24.55
CA MET A 163 18.85 38.17 25.60
C MET A 163 18.83 37.54 26.99
N GLN A 164 17.87 36.63 27.25
CA GLN A 164 17.75 35.91 28.51
C GLN A 164 18.88 34.90 28.72
N ARG A 165 19.12 34.02 27.75
CA ARG A 165 20.12 32.94 27.85
C ARG A 165 21.54 33.48 27.93
N LEU A 166 21.85 34.55 27.18
CA LEU A 166 23.16 35.19 27.22
C LEU A 166 23.27 36.26 28.31
N ASN A 167 22.21 36.63 29.03
CA ASN A 167 22.18 37.72 30.03
C ASN A 167 22.64 39.08 29.46
N LEU A 168 22.15 39.41 28.26
CA LEU A 168 22.45 40.67 27.58
C LEU A 168 21.40 41.74 27.92
N LEU A 169 21.80 43.00 27.80
CA LEU A 169 20.97 44.18 28.07
C LEU A 169 21.03 45.11 26.86
N LEU A 170 19.89 45.70 26.51
CA LEU A 170 19.78 46.68 25.44
C LEU A 170 20.65 47.92 25.73
N ASP A 171 21.27 48.47 24.70
CA ASP A 171 22.15 49.65 24.70
C ASP A 171 23.42 49.54 25.56
N LYS A 172 23.75 48.32 26.04
CA LYS A 172 24.98 48.05 26.78
C LYS A 172 26.09 47.53 25.87
N THR A 173 27.31 48.00 26.09
CA THR A 173 28.53 47.55 25.41
C THR A 173 29.23 46.44 26.19
N TYR A 174 29.71 45.42 25.49
CA TYR A 174 30.39 44.25 26.03
C TYR A 174 31.71 44.04 25.31
N ASP A 175 32.77 43.75 26.05
CA ASP A 175 34.07 43.41 25.49
C ASP A 175 34.12 41.92 25.13
N VAL A 176 34.43 41.64 23.86
CA VAL A 176 34.40 40.30 23.29
C VAL A 176 35.80 39.71 23.23
N HIS A 177 35.93 38.48 23.73
CA HIS A 177 37.16 37.70 23.72
C HIS A 177 36.96 36.40 22.93
N SER A 178 38.06 35.77 22.51
CA SER A 178 38.02 34.45 21.86
C SER A 178 38.61 33.38 22.78
N TYR A 179 38.03 32.19 22.79
CA TYR A 179 38.58 31.03 23.50
C TYR A 179 39.95 30.57 22.95
N ARG A 180 40.36 31.06 21.77
CA ARG A 180 41.67 30.78 21.17
C ARG A 180 42.79 31.68 21.70
N LYS A 181 42.46 32.68 22.52
CA LYS A 181 43.40 33.68 23.09
C LYS A 181 43.63 33.40 24.58
N SER A 182 44.82 33.73 25.11
CA SER A 182 45.07 33.59 26.55
C SER A 182 44.21 34.58 27.34
N ARG A 183 43.92 34.26 28.61
CA ARG A 183 43.01 35.01 29.49
C ARG A 183 43.44 36.47 29.73
N ASP A 184 44.73 36.75 29.60
CA ASP A 184 45.33 38.05 29.95
C ASP A 184 45.54 38.97 28.73
N GLU A 185 45.08 38.56 27.55
CA GLU A 185 45.21 39.36 26.34
C GLU A 185 44.01 40.31 26.13
N PRO A 186 44.20 41.48 25.51
CA PRO A 186 43.16 42.49 25.33
C PRO A 186 41.95 41.96 24.53
N PRO A 187 40.75 42.54 24.72
CA PRO A 187 39.56 42.16 23.96
C PRO A 187 39.78 42.30 22.46
N LEU A 188 39.08 41.49 21.67
CA LEU A 188 39.18 41.50 20.21
C LEU A 188 38.48 42.73 19.62
N PHE A 189 37.26 42.99 20.09
CA PHE A 189 36.42 44.13 19.74
C PHE A 189 35.36 44.30 20.83
N SER A 190 34.66 45.44 20.83
CA SER A 190 33.51 45.67 21.70
C SER A 190 32.22 45.54 20.89
N MET A 191 31.18 44.90 21.45
CA MET A 191 29.87 44.77 20.82
C MET A 191 28.80 45.52 21.62
N ARG A 192 27.83 46.15 20.95
CA ARG A 192 26.69 46.83 21.58
C ARG A 192 25.38 46.23 21.07
N VAL A 193 24.51 45.85 22.00
CA VAL A 193 23.19 45.27 21.66
C VAL A 193 22.19 46.40 21.42
N VAL A 194 21.80 46.64 20.17
CA VAL A 194 20.97 47.81 19.79
C VAL A 194 19.50 47.49 19.55
N GLY A 195 19.15 46.20 19.43
CA GLY A 195 17.79 45.80 19.11
C GLY A 195 17.46 44.36 19.45
N MET A 196 16.17 44.13 19.72
CA MET A 196 15.55 42.81 19.83
C MET A 196 14.67 42.58 18.62
N PHE A 197 14.78 41.41 17.99
CA PHE A 197 14.00 41.07 16.80
C PHE A 197 13.18 39.78 16.96
N SER A 198 12.06 39.76 16.25
CA SER A 198 11.27 38.57 15.94
C SER A 198 11.21 38.34 14.43
N ALA A 199 10.80 37.16 14.00
CA ALA A 199 10.42 36.94 12.61
C ALA A 199 9.24 37.87 12.23
N ALA A 200 9.27 38.47 11.04
CA ALA A 200 8.13 39.25 10.53
C ALA A 200 6.94 38.34 10.21
N ASP A 201 7.23 37.18 9.63
CA ASP A 201 6.29 36.09 9.36
C ASP A 201 6.96 34.76 9.73
N LEU A 202 6.32 34.01 10.64
CA LEU A 202 6.81 32.69 11.08
C LEU A 202 6.56 31.60 10.03
N GLN A 203 5.73 31.86 9.01
CA GLN A 203 5.47 30.93 7.90
C GLN A 203 6.42 31.12 6.73
N ASP A 204 7.30 32.13 6.78
CA ASP A 204 8.28 32.39 5.74
C ASP A 204 9.34 31.27 5.70
N LEU A 205 9.57 30.70 4.51
CA LEU A 205 10.56 29.65 4.27
C LEU A 205 11.99 30.11 4.53
N TYR A 206 12.21 31.41 4.68
CA TYR A 206 13.47 31.96 5.19
C TYR A 206 13.83 31.40 6.57
N TRP A 207 12.85 31.20 7.46
CA TRP A 207 13.03 30.68 8.83
C TRP A 207 13.03 29.15 8.88
N TYR A 208 13.85 28.52 8.05
CA TYR A 208 13.94 27.07 7.97
C TYR A 208 14.44 26.39 9.24
N GLN A 209 15.24 27.15 10.02
CA GLN A 209 15.60 26.83 11.39
C GLN A 209 14.69 27.64 12.29
N HIS A 210 14.16 27.01 13.34
CA HIS A 210 13.34 27.71 14.32
C HIS A 210 14.10 28.90 14.91
N ILE A 211 13.44 30.04 15.15
CA ILE A 211 14.09 31.27 15.62
C ILE A 211 14.86 31.08 16.95
N ASN A 212 14.43 30.12 17.78
CA ASN A 212 15.10 29.74 19.02
C ASN A 212 16.48 29.08 18.81
N SER A 213 16.80 28.61 17.59
CA SER A 213 18.16 28.16 17.23
C SER A 213 19.19 29.28 17.40
N PHE A 214 18.76 30.54 17.38
CA PHE A 214 19.61 31.70 17.62
C PHE A 214 19.70 32.11 19.11
N SER A 215 19.21 31.30 20.05
CA SER A 215 19.23 31.60 21.49
C SER A 215 20.64 31.71 22.11
N GLN A 216 21.69 31.28 21.41
CA GLN A 216 23.09 31.48 21.80
C GLN A 216 23.86 32.33 20.79
N SER A 217 23.15 33.07 19.93
CA SER A 217 23.72 33.81 18.82
C SER A 217 23.39 35.30 18.89
N VAL A 218 24.34 36.13 18.49
CA VAL A 218 24.15 37.56 18.19
C VAL A 218 24.18 37.76 16.68
N LEU A 219 23.24 38.53 16.15
CA LEU A 219 23.09 38.76 14.71
C LEU A 219 23.82 40.07 14.34
N VAL A 220 24.68 39.98 13.33
CA VAL A 220 25.57 41.04 12.86
C VAL A 220 25.37 41.24 11.36
N ASP A 221 25.64 42.45 10.88
CA ASP A 221 25.69 42.74 9.45
C ASP A 221 26.66 41.80 8.70
N PRO A 222 26.26 41.22 7.55
CA PRO A 222 27.10 40.28 6.79
C PRO A 222 28.44 40.83 6.33
N ASP A 223 28.48 42.11 5.93
CA ASP A 223 29.73 42.73 5.45
C ASP A 223 30.67 42.97 6.62
N VAL A 224 30.12 43.43 7.76
CA VAL A 224 30.88 43.63 9.00
C VAL A 224 31.44 42.32 9.53
N LEU A 225 30.63 41.25 9.57
CA LEU A 225 31.09 39.94 10.07
C LEU A 225 32.22 39.36 9.19
N ARG A 226 32.11 39.51 7.86
CA ARG A 226 33.18 39.13 6.93
C ARG A 226 34.44 39.96 7.18
N GLN A 227 34.32 41.29 7.28
CA GLN A 227 35.45 42.16 7.54
C GLN A 227 36.17 41.80 8.86
N LEU A 228 35.43 41.47 9.93
CA LEU A 228 36.03 41.03 11.20
C LEU A 228 36.86 39.76 11.07
N THR A 229 36.41 38.79 10.25
CA THR A 229 37.20 37.58 9.96
C THR A 229 38.42 37.88 9.09
N TYR A 230 38.40 38.98 8.32
CA TYR A 230 39.58 39.46 7.60
C TYR A 230 40.59 40.13 8.52
N ASP A 231 40.13 41.03 9.38
CA ASP A 231 40.94 41.91 10.23
C ASP A 231 41.56 41.17 11.42
N HIS A 232 40.91 40.12 11.93
CA HIS A 232 41.39 39.34 13.06
C HIS A 232 41.70 37.88 12.68
N PRO A 233 42.99 37.50 12.52
CA PRO A 233 43.41 36.14 12.14
C PRO A 233 42.97 35.04 13.12
N LEU A 234 42.63 35.41 14.36
CA LEU A 234 42.15 34.48 15.40
C LEU A 234 40.66 34.12 15.25
N LEU A 235 39.91 34.90 14.45
CA LEU A 235 38.51 34.65 14.12
C LEU A 235 38.43 33.90 12.79
N SER A 236 38.09 32.62 12.85
CA SER A 236 37.74 31.84 11.65
C SER A 236 36.23 31.68 11.58
N VAL A 237 35.68 31.70 10.37
CA VAL A 237 34.32 31.19 10.13
C VAL A 237 34.26 29.78 10.69
N GLY A 238 33.31 29.49 11.57
CA GLY A 238 33.11 28.15 12.12
C GLY A 238 32.31 27.31 11.14
N GLU A 239 31.20 27.86 10.66
CA GLU A 239 30.30 27.22 9.72
C GLU A 239 29.74 28.25 8.73
N GLN A 240 29.62 27.86 7.47
CA GLN A 240 28.89 28.62 6.46
C GLN A 240 27.89 27.71 5.77
N GLN A 241 26.68 28.21 5.55
CA GLN A 241 25.62 27.45 4.91
C GLN A 241 25.03 28.24 3.72
N LEU A 242 24.77 27.51 2.63
CA LEU A 242 23.95 27.98 1.52
C LEU A 242 22.72 27.08 1.44
N ALA A 243 21.54 27.67 1.58
CA ALA A 243 20.28 26.97 1.63
C ALA A 243 19.34 27.45 0.53
N ALA A 244 18.72 26.51 -0.18
CA ALA A 244 17.64 26.74 -1.13
C ALA A 244 16.36 26.07 -0.62
N ALA A 245 15.26 26.83 -0.59
CA ALA A 245 13.94 26.38 -0.21
C ALA A 245 13.08 26.19 -1.47
N TYR A 246 12.55 25.00 -1.70
CA TYR A 246 11.66 24.71 -2.83
C TYR A 246 10.23 24.50 -2.35
N ASP A 247 9.25 24.91 -3.16
CA ASP A 247 7.84 24.58 -2.91
C ASP A 247 7.63 23.07 -3.10
N PHE A 248 7.47 22.34 -2.00
CA PHE A 248 7.34 20.89 -2.07
C PHE A 248 6.02 20.44 -2.71
N TYR A 249 5.00 21.30 -2.78
CA TYR A 249 3.76 21.01 -3.51
C TYR A 249 3.96 20.98 -5.03
N GLN A 250 5.05 21.55 -5.53
CA GLN A 250 5.39 21.54 -6.95
C GLN A 250 6.23 20.32 -7.35
N PHE A 251 6.71 19.51 -6.40
CA PHE A 251 7.46 18.30 -6.69
C PHE A 251 6.57 17.33 -7.45
N ARG A 252 6.96 16.98 -8.68
CA ARG A 252 6.26 15.99 -9.51
C ARG A 252 7.05 14.71 -9.56
N ILE A 253 6.34 13.58 -9.61
CA ILE A 253 6.98 12.26 -9.82
C ILE A 253 7.88 12.24 -11.05
N GLN A 254 7.45 12.88 -12.14
CA GLN A 254 8.17 12.86 -13.42
C GLN A 254 9.56 13.49 -13.31
N ASP A 255 9.74 14.39 -12.34
CA ASP A 255 10.97 15.14 -12.14
C ASP A 255 11.87 14.47 -11.08
N ILE A 256 11.41 13.40 -10.41
CA ILE A 256 12.13 12.74 -9.32
C ILE A 256 13.46 12.14 -9.79
N ASP A 257 13.49 11.47 -10.94
CA ASP A 257 14.74 10.92 -11.50
C ASP A 257 15.77 12.03 -11.75
N GLN A 258 15.31 13.20 -12.21
CA GLN A 258 16.16 14.37 -12.41
C GLN A 258 16.62 14.96 -11.07
N ILE A 259 15.71 15.12 -10.09
CA ILE A 259 16.05 15.61 -8.74
C ILE A 259 17.10 14.70 -8.08
N GLN A 260 16.95 13.37 -8.23
CA GLN A 260 17.92 12.40 -7.73
C GLN A 260 19.27 12.50 -8.45
N ALA A 261 19.27 12.65 -9.78
CA ALA A 261 20.49 12.82 -10.56
C ALA A 261 21.23 14.11 -10.18
N VAL A 262 20.51 15.22 -10.02
CA VAL A 262 21.05 16.52 -9.57
C VAL A 262 21.62 16.40 -8.16
N HIS A 263 20.88 15.80 -7.23
CA HIS A 263 21.38 15.59 -5.87
C HIS A 263 22.61 14.65 -5.85
N ALA A 264 22.62 13.58 -6.64
CA ALA A 264 23.75 12.65 -6.71
C ALA A 264 24.99 13.32 -7.31
N SER A 265 24.81 14.13 -8.35
CA SER A 265 25.87 14.95 -8.94
C SER A 265 26.43 15.94 -7.92
N ALA A 266 25.56 16.68 -7.22
CA ALA A 266 25.95 17.61 -6.17
C ALA A 266 26.71 16.92 -5.03
N GLN A 267 26.24 15.75 -4.59
CA GLN A 267 26.92 14.94 -3.58
C GLN A 267 28.31 14.50 -4.06
N GLY A 268 28.43 14.03 -5.30
CA GLY A 268 29.71 13.62 -5.89
C GLY A 268 30.70 14.78 -6.00
N LEU A 269 30.22 15.96 -6.44
CA LEU A 269 31.05 17.17 -6.51
C LEU A 269 31.52 17.61 -5.11
N VAL A 270 30.64 17.56 -4.11
CA VAL A 270 31.00 17.87 -2.72
C VAL A 270 32.05 16.89 -2.19
N ASP A 271 31.84 15.58 -2.39
CA ASP A 271 32.74 14.53 -1.91
C ASP A 271 34.12 14.57 -2.62
N GLU A 272 34.16 14.99 -3.88
CA GLU A 272 35.39 15.15 -4.67
C GLU A 272 36.19 16.40 -4.27
N HIS A 273 35.52 17.54 -4.09
CA HIS A 273 36.19 18.84 -3.94
C HIS A 273 36.41 19.25 -2.47
N SER A 274 35.64 18.73 -1.51
CA SER A 274 35.70 19.20 -0.13
C SER A 274 35.33 18.14 0.90
N ARG A 275 36.27 17.80 1.79
CA ARG A 275 35.99 16.95 2.97
C ARG A 275 35.22 17.66 4.08
N THR A 276 35.10 18.98 4.00
CA THR A 276 34.49 19.84 5.04
C THR A 276 33.07 20.27 4.71
N THR A 277 32.66 20.13 3.45
CA THR A 277 31.31 20.46 2.99
C THR A 277 30.41 19.23 3.08
N ARG A 278 29.19 19.42 3.56
CA ARG A 278 28.14 18.40 3.65
C ARG A 278 26.90 18.90 2.93
N LEU A 279 26.32 18.02 2.13
CA LEU A 279 25.02 18.23 1.52
C LEU A 279 23.94 17.63 2.42
N ILE A 280 23.00 18.47 2.85
CA ILE A 280 21.88 18.10 3.71
C ILE A 280 20.60 18.42 2.96
N SER A 281 19.74 17.42 2.78
CA SER A 281 18.43 17.60 2.15
C SER A 281 17.36 16.90 2.97
N THR A 282 16.22 17.58 3.15
CA THR A 282 15.09 17.06 3.92
C THR A 282 14.20 16.14 3.08
N PHE A 283 14.19 16.32 1.76
CA PHE A 283 13.36 15.53 0.85
C PHE A 283 14.02 14.20 0.41
N LYS A 284 15.35 14.08 0.45
CA LYS A 284 16.05 12.88 -0.07
C LYS A 284 15.60 11.56 0.58
N PRO A 285 15.48 11.45 1.92
CA PRO A 285 14.99 10.21 2.54
C PRO A 285 13.58 9.83 2.09
N VAL A 286 12.73 10.82 1.80
CA VAL A 286 11.37 10.60 1.28
C VAL A 286 11.44 10.08 -0.16
N ILE A 287 12.28 10.70 -1.00
CA ILE A 287 12.49 10.28 -2.40
C ILE A 287 13.08 8.86 -2.49
N GLU A 288 14.04 8.50 -1.64
CA GLU A 288 14.65 7.16 -1.65
C GLU A 288 13.63 6.08 -1.28
N ARG A 289 12.82 6.30 -0.23
CA ARG A 289 11.72 5.40 0.15
C ARG A 289 10.66 5.31 -0.95
N TYR A 290 10.45 6.41 -1.66
CA TYR A 290 9.51 6.49 -2.76
C TYR A 290 9.89 5.55 -3.92
N VAL A 291 11.15 5.50 -4.35
CA VAL A 291 11.60 4.64 -5.48
C VAL A 291 11.32 3.16 -5.21
N VAL A 292 11.57 2.73 -3.97
CA VAL A 292 11.28 1.35 -3.53
C VAL A 292 9.77 1.09 -3.59
N ARG A 293 8.95 1.94 -2.96
CA ARG A 293 7.48 1.82 -2.94
C ARG A 293 6.86 1.87 -4.34
N GLU A 294 7.39 2.68 -5.25
CA GLU A 294 6.92 2.74 -6.64
C GLU A 294 7.08 1.39 -7.33
N SER A 295 8.27 0.78 -7.20
CA SER A 295 8.58 -0.50 -7.83
C SER A 295 7.67 -1.62 -7.32
N GLU A 296 7.45 -1.67 -6.00
CA GLU A 296 6.57 -2.63 -5.33
C GLU A 296 5.11 -2.47 -5.78
N LEU A 297 4.60 -1.22 -5.78
CA LEU A 297 3.22 -0.94 -6.17
C LEU A 297 2.96 -1.29 -7.63
N LYS A 298 3.88 -0.93 -8.54
CA LYS A 298 3.76 -1.20 -9.97
C LYS A 298 3.74 -2.70 -10.24
N LEU A 299 4.66 -3.45 -9.62
CA LEU A 299 4.70 -4.90 -9.74
C LEU A 299 3.42 -5.54 -9.19
N THR A 300 2.99 -5.14 -7.99
CA THR A 300 1.75 -5.62 -7.36
C THR A 300 0.56 -5.46 -8.30
N LEU A 301 0.33 -4.26 -8.84
CA LEU A 301 -0.81 -4.00 -9.73
C LEU A 301 -0.73 -4.77 -11.05
N GLN A 302 0.46 -4.90 -11.64
CA GLN A 302 0.66 -5.69 -12.85
C GLN A 302 0.27 -7.15 -12.61
N ILE A 303 0.76 -7.73 -11.52
CA ILE A 303 0.49 -9.11 -11.11
C ILE A 303 -1.02 -9.34 -10.96
N LEU A 304 -1.72 -8.44 -10.27
CA LEU A 304 -3.17 -8.56 -10.06
C LEU A 304 -3.99 -8.47 -11.35
N ILE A 305 -3.46 -7.82 -12.40
CA ILE A 305 -4.18 -7.60 -13.66
C ILE A 305 -3.93 -8.72 -14.68
N VAL A 306 -2.83 -9.46 -14.57
CA VAL A 306 -2.49 -10.60 -15.45
C VAL A 306 -3.66 -11.58 -15.66
N PRO A 307 -4.40 -12.03 -14.63
CA PRO A 307 -5.52 -12.97 -14.82
C PRO A 307 -6.61 -12.41 -15.74
N ILE A 308 -6.90 -11.13 -15.60
CA ILE A 308 -7.92 -10.42 -16.38
C ILE A 308 -7.42 -10.20 -17.81
N LEU A 309 -6.14 -9.86 -17.97
CA LEU A 309 -5.50 -9.73 -19.28
C LEU A 309 -5.56 -11.06 -20.05
N LEU A 310 -5.25 -12.18 -19.39
CA LEU A 310 -5.34 -13.51 -19.99
C LEU A 310 -6.78 -13.82 -20.42
N MET A 311 -7.75 -13.50 -19.56
CA MET A 311 -9.17 -13.66 -19.87
C MET A 311 -9.62 -12.80 -21.07
N LEU A 312 -9.09 -11.58 -21.17
CA LEU A 312 -9.33 -10.66 -22.28
C LEU A 312 -8.70 -11.14 -23.60
N ILE A 313 -7.46 -11.64 -23.57
CA ILE A 313 -6.80 -12.27 -24.72
C ILE A 313 -7.64 -13.45 -25.20
N PHE A 314 -8.10 -14.29 -24.27
CA PHE A 314 -8.97 -15.42 -24.60
C PHE A 314 -10.29 -14.97 -25.23
N TYR A 315 -10.92 -13.92 -24.69
CA TYR A 315 -12.12 -13.32 -25.26
C TYR A 315 -11.90 -12.79 -26.69
N ILE A 316 -10.83 -12.01 -26.91
CA ILE A 316 -10.51 -11.47 -28.25
C ILE A 316 -10.27 -12.61 -29.22
N PHE A 317 -9.52 -13.64 -28.81
CA PHE A 317 -9.27 -14.82 -29.61
C PHE A 317 -10.58 -15.55 -29.97
N MET A 318 -11.49 -15.71 -29.01
CA MET A 318 -12.80 -16.33 -29.21
C MET A 318 -13.65 -15.53 -30.21
N VAL A 319 -13.80 -14.22 -29.99
CA VAL A 319 -14.61 -13.36 -30.87
C VAL A 319 -14.01 -13.34 -32.27
N SER A 320 -12.69 -13.21 -32.40
CA SER A 320 -12.00 -13.28 -33.69
C SER A 320 -12.27 -14.62 -34.38
N GLN A 321 -12.15 -15.76 -33.66
CA GLN A 321 -12.45 -17.06 -34.25
C GLN A 321 -13.90 -17.19 -34.71
N LEU A 322 -14.87 -16.66 -33.95
CA LEU A 322 -16.28 -16.64 -34.34
C LEU A 322 -16.51 -15.78 -35.60
N VAL A 323 -15.87 -14.62 -35.69
CA VAL A 323 -15.90 -13.74 -36.87
C VAL A 323 -15.37 -14.47 -38.09
N VAL A 324 -14.15 -15.01 -38.01
CA VAL A 324 -13.49 -15.70 -39.14
C VAL A 324 -14.30 -16.92 -39.61
N ARG A 325 -14.90 -17.68 -38.69
CA ARG A 325 -15.78 -18.80 -39.04
C ARG A 325 -17.06 -18.35 -39.75
N SER A 326 -17.65 -17.24 -39.32
CA SER A 326 -18.85 -16.70 -39.96
C SER A 326 -18.58 -16.12 -41.35
N GLU A 327 -17.34 -15.70 -41.61
CA GLU A 327 -16.91 -15.09 -42.88
C GLU A 327 -16.17 -16.09 -43.79
N THR A 328 -16.16 -17.38 -43.44
CA THR A 328 -15.40 -18.37 -44.21
C THR A 328 -15.91 -18.49 -45.66
N SER A 329 -17.22 -18.32 -45.90
CA SER A 329 -17.78 -18.30 -47.27
C SER A 329 -17.23 -17.13 -48.10
N LEU A 330 -17.08 -15.96 -47.51
CA LEU A 330 -16.49 -14.78 -48.16
C LEU A 330 -14.99 -15.01 -48.45
N ILE A 331 -14.26 -15.57 -47.49
CA ILE A 331 -12.84 -15.94 -47.65
C ILE A 331 -12.68 -16.91 -48.83
N SER A 332 -13.52 -17.93 -48.90
CA SER A 332 -13.54 -18.90 -50.01
C SER A 332 -13.85 -18.24 -51.36
N VAL A 333 -14.82 -17.31 -51.41
CA VAL A 333 -15.13 -16.59 -52.64
C VAL A 333 -13.95 -15.71 -53.08
N LEU A 334 -13.28 -15.01 -52.15
CA LEU A 334 -12.09 -14.21 -52.45
C LEU A 334 -10.94 -15.08 -52.98
N GLU A 335 -10.68 -16.23 -52.35
CA GLU A 335 -9.67 -17.19 -52.81
C GLU A 335 -9.98 -17.72 -54.22
N SER A 336 -11.25 -18.07 -54.49
CA SER A 336 -11.69 -18.54 -55.81
C SER A 336 -11.57 -17.47 -56.92
N ARG A 337 -11.55 -16.19 -56.54
CA ARG A 337 -11.32 -15.04 -57.43
C ARG A 337 -9.85 -14.65 -57.56
N GLY A 338 -8.93 -15.49 -57.05
CA GLY A 338 -7.48 -15.31 -57.19
C GLY A 338 -6.80 -14.53 -56.06
N ALA A 339 -7.48 -14.24 -54.95
CA ALA A 339 -6.86 -13.55 -53.82
C ALA A 339 -5.82 -14.43 -53.11
N GLY A 340 -4.59 -13.95 -52.99
CA GLY A 340 -3.51 -14.65 -52.29
C GLY A 340 -3.67 -14.65 -50.77
N ARG A 341 -3.07 -15.63 -50.07
CA ARG A 341 -3.13 -15.74 -48.60
C ARG A 341 -2.66 -14.48 -47.86
N SER A 342 -1.60 -13.85 -48.36
CA SER A 342 -1.07 -12.58 -47.83
C SER A 342 -2.05 -11.43 -48.00
N GLN A 343 -2.82 -11.39 -49.10
CA GLN A 343 -3.83 -10.36 -49.35
C GLN A 343 -5.03 -10.52 -48.39
N ILE A 344 -5.41 -11.75 -48.06
CA ILE A 344 -6.47 -12.02 -47.07
C ILE A 344 -5.98 -11.59 -45.68
N LEU A 345 -4.76 -11.97 -45.30
CA LEU A 345 -4.19 -11.56 -44.00
C LEU A 345 -4.07 -10.02 -43.91
N LEU A 346 -3.58 -9.36 -44.97
CA LEU A 346 -3.47 -7.90 -45.04
C LEU A 346 -4.85 -7.22 -44.93
N LEU A 347 -5.92 -7.82 -45.48
CA LEU A 347 -7.29 -7.31 -45.32
C LEU A 347 -7.72 -7.27 -43.85
N TYR A 348 -7.53 -8.37 -43.11
CA TYR A 348 -7.87 -8.44 -41.68
C TYR A 348 -6.92 -7.62 -40.80
N ALA A 349 -5.65 -7.48 -41.21
CA ALA A 349 -4.69 -6.64 -40.53
C ALA A 349 -5.06 -5.16 -40.64
N LEU A 350 -5.46 -4.69 -41.83
CA LEU A 350 -5.96 -3.32 -42.02
C LEU A 350 -7.25 -3.07 -41.23
N GLU A 351 -8.17 -4.02 -41.21
CA GLU A 351 -9.39 -3.96 -40.39
C GLU A 351 -9.04 -3.83 -38.90
N SER A 352 -8.16 -4.70 -38.39
CA SER A 352 -7.72 -4.67 -36.98
C SER A 352 -6.92 -3.41 -36.65
N LEU A 353 -6.16 -2.85 -37.61
CA LEU A 353 -5.42 -1.61 -37.44
C LEU A 353 -6.34 -0.41 -37.26
N ILE A 354 -7.42 -0.31 -38.05
CA ILE A 354 -8.43 0.74 -37.90
C ILE A 354 -9.03 0.69 -36.49
N PHE A 355 -9.42 -0.51 -36.02
CA PHE A 355 -9.93 -0.66 -34.66
C PHE A 355 -8.86 -0.38 -33.61
N GLY A 356 -7.61 -0.79 -33.85
CA GLY A 356 -6.48 -0.49 -32.98
C GLY A 356 -6.26 1.01 -32.79
N ILE A 357 -6.38 1.81 -33.85
CA ILE A 357 -6.26 3.28 -33.78
C ILE A 357 -7.40 3.88 -32.96
N ILE A 358 -8.65 3.48 -33.23
CA ILE A 358 -9.82 3.95 -32.45
C ILE A 358 -9.65 3.57 -30.97
N THR A 359 -9.15 2.36 -30.73
CA THR A 359 -8.88 1.84 -29.39
C THR A 359 -7.79 2.62 -28.68
N LEU A 360 -6.71 2.99 -29.38
CA LEU A 360 -5.62 3.77 -28.79
C LEU A 360 -6.05 5.19 -28.41
N ILE A 361 -7.05 5.74 -29.10
CA ILE A 361 -7.64 7.04 -28.76
C ILE A 361 -8.57 6.90 -27.55
N ILE A 362 -9.52 5.95 -27.56
CA ILE A 362 -10.57 5.84 -26.53
C ILE A 362 -10.07 5.13 -25.26
N GLY A 363 -9.22 4.13 -25.41
CA GLY A 363 -8.74 3.25 -24.35
C GLY A 363 -8.11 3.99 -23.17
N PRO A 364 -7.15 4.92 -23.37
CA PRO A 364 -6.56 5.71 -22.29
C PRO A 364 -7.60 6.52 -21.47
N PHE A 365 -8.64 7.06 -22.11
CA PHE A 365 -9.73 7.75 -21.39
C PHE A 365 -10.58 6.80 -20.57
N LEU A 366 -10.82 5.57 -21.07
CA LEU A 366 -11.43 4.53 -20.26
C LEU A 366 -10.52 4.15 -19.08
N GLY A 367 -9.21 4.10 -19.29
CA GLY A 367 -8.21 3.90 -18.23
C GLY A 367 -8.33 4.95 -17.12
N LEU A 368 -8.45 6.24 -17.46
CA LEU A 368 -8.70 7.31 -16.47
C LEU A 368 -9.97 7.06 -15.66
N TRP A 369 -11.05 6.63 -16.32
CA TRP A 369 -12.31 6.29 -15.63
C TRP A 369 -12.14 5.08 -14.71
N MET A 370 -11.44 4.04 -15.15
CA MET A 370 -11.12 2.86 -14.33
C MET A 370 -10.29 3.23 -13.09
N VAL A 371 -9.34 4.15 -13.21
CA VAL A 371 -8.54 4.63 -12.07
C VAL A 371 -9.39 5.31 -11.00
N ARG A 372 -10.52 5.93 -11.36
CA ARG A 372 -11.47 6.45 -10.36
C ARG A 372 -12.12 5.35 -9.55
N ILE A 373 -12.39 4.19 -10.16
CA ILE A 373 -12.92 3.01 -9.46
C ILE A 373 -11.86 2.44 -8.51
N ILE A 374 -10.62 2.30 -8.98
CA ILE A 374 -9.50 1.83 -8.15
C ILE A 374 -9.30 2.80 -6.96
N GLY A 375 -9.31 4.10 -7.22
CA GLY A 375 -9.17 5.16 -6.22
C GLY A 375 -10.33 5.28 -5.23
N ALA A 376 -11.52 4.76 -5.55
CA ALA A 376 -12.68 4.77 -4.63
C ALA A 376 -12.80 3.49 -3.81
N SER A 377 -12.06 2.43 -4.16
CA SER A 377 -12.19 1.11 -3.54
C SER A 377 -11.58 1.07 -2.13
N ASN A 378 -12.39 0.61 -1.17
CA ASN A 378 -11.99 0.35 0.22
C ASN A 378 -11.91 -1.14 0.55
N GLY A 379 -12.56 -1.97 -0.27
CA GLY A 379 -12.68 -3.42 -0.17
C GLY A 379 -13.32 -3.97 -1.45
N PHE A 380 -13.65 -5.26 -1.51
CA PHE A 380 -14.27 -5.84 -2.70
C PHE A 380 -15.69 -5.27 -2.95
N LEU A 381 -15.88 -4.56 -4.06
CA LEU A 381 -17.13 -3.86 -4.39
C LEU A 381 -17.64 -2.93 -3.27
N GLU A 382 -16.72 -2.37 -2.48
CA GLU A 382 -16.99 -1.39 -1.43
C GLU A 382 -16.33 -0.07 -1.80
N PHE A 383 -17.15 0.95 -2.05
CA PHE A 383 -16.70 2.25 -2.54
C PHE A 383 -16.93 3.32 -1.48
N VAL A 384 -15.93 4.18 -1.28
CA VAL A 384 -15.99 5.31 -0.34
C VAL A 384 -15.75 6.61 -1.11
N SER A 385 -16.49 7.65 -0.77
CA SER A 385 -16.32 8.99 -1.33
C SER A 385 -15.01 9.60 -0.84
N ARG A 386 -13.95 9.47 -1.64
CA ARG A 386 -12.62 10.04 -1.38
C ARG A 386 -12.37 11.22 -2.31
N ALA A 387 -11.47 12.12 -1.93
CA ALA A 387 -10.96 13.15 -2.83
C ALA A 387 -10.39 12.48 -4.10
N ALA A 388 -10.87 12.89 -5.27
CA ALA A 388 -10.45 12.31 -6.53
C ALA A 388 -8.93 12.47 -6.70
N LEU A 389 -8.26 11.39 -7.10
CA LEU A 389 -6.84 11.44 -7.47
C LEU A 389 -6.67 12.41 -8.64
N LYS A 390 -5.68 13.32 -8.55
CA LYS A 390 -5.27 14.15 -9.68
C LYS A 390 -4.48 13.25 -10.63
N VAL A 391 -5.10 12.84 -11.73
CA VAL A 391 -4.49 11.90 -12.68
C VAL A 391 -4.54 12.43 -14.09
N ALA A 392 -3.45 12.20 -14.82
CA ALA A 392 -3.29 12.58 -16.22
C ALA A 392 -2.82 11.38 -17.04
N ILE A 393 -3.05 11.44 -18.35
CA ILE A 393 -2.52 10.45 -19.29
C ILE A 393 -1.05 10.80 -19.53
N ASP A 394 -0.16 9.97 -19.02
CA ASP A 394 1.28 10.14 -19.17
C ASP A 394 1.84 9.38 -20.39
N LYS A 395 3.06 9.73 -20.81
CA LYS A 395 3.80 9.06 -21.89
C LYS A 395 3.95 7.55 -21.64
N GLN A 396 4.19 7.14 -20.39
CA GLN A 396 4.23 5.72 -20.04
C GLN A 396 2.90 5.03 -20.30
N ALA A 397 1.77 5.65 -19.95
CA ALA A 397 0.44 5.10 -20.22
C ALA A 397 0.18 4.89 -21.71
N MET A 398 0.66 5.79 -22.56
CA MET A 398 0.56 5.65 -24.02
C MET A 398 1.43 4.49 -24.56
N ILE A 399 2.65 4.30 -24.05
CA ILE A 399 3.50 3.15 -24.42
C ILE A 399 2.80 1.84 -24.07
N TYR A 400 2.24 1.74 -22.86
CA TYR A 400 1.47 0.60 -22.40
C TYR A 400 0.23 0.35 -23.29
N GLY A 401 -0.44 1.42 -23.71
CA GLY A 401 -1.55 1.36 -24.67
C GLY A 401 -1.13 0.82 -26.05
N VAL A 402 0.04 1.22 -26.55
CA VAL A 402 0.59 0.70 -27.82
C VAL A 402 0.94 -0.78 -27.70
N ILE A 403 1.55 -1.22 -26.60
CA ILE A 403 1.84 -2.64 -26.34
C ILE A 403 0.54 -3.46 -26.31
N ALA A 404 -0.49 -2.96 -25.63
CA ALA A 404 -1.81 -3.59 -25.59
C ALA A 404 -2.48 -3.64 -26.98
N MET A 405 -2.33 -2.60 -27.80
CA MET A 405 -2.82 -2.56 -29.17
C MET A 405 -2.10 -3.57 -30.07
N LEU A 406 -0.77 -3.73 -29.94
CA LEU A 406 -0.01 -4.76 -30.64
C LEU A 406 -0.43 -6.17 -30.24
N LEU A 407 -0.63 -6.41 -28.94
CA LEU A 407 -1.13 -7.68 -28.42
C LEU A 407 -2.52 -8.00 -28.99
N PHE A 408 -3.41 -7.01 -29.06
CA PHE A 408 -4.71 -7.14 -29.70
C PHE A 408 -4.58 -7.54 -31.18
N LEU A 409 -3.73 -6.86 -31.96
CA LEU A 409 -3.49 -7.18 -33.37
C LEU A 409 -3.00 -8.62 -33.55
N ILE A 410 -2.03 -9.05 -32.73
CA ILE A 410 -1.51 -10.43 -32.77
C ILE A 410 -2.62 -11.44 -32.46
N THR A 411 -3.41 -11.17 -31.42
CA THR A 411 -4.47 -12.07 -30.96
C THR A 411 -5.61 -12.18 -31.98
N THR A 412 -6.00 -11.08 -32.64
CA THR A 412 -7.04 -11.12 -33.68
C THR A 412 -6.56 -11.79 -34.95
N LEU A 413 -5.29 -11.63 -35.33
CA LEU A 413 -4.72 -12.21 -36.54
C LEU A 413 -4.40 -13.71 -36.40
N LEU A 414 -4.17 -14.21 -35.19
CA LEU A 414 -3.80 -15.61 -34.96
C LEU A 414 -4.84 -16.61 -35.53
N PRO A 415 -6.17 -16.50 -35.25
CA PRO A 415 -7.17 -17.35 -35.90
C PRO A 415 -7.20 -17.22 -37.43
N VAL A 416 -7.04 -15.99 -37.96
CA VAL A 416 -7.05 -15.71 -39.40
C VAL A 416 -5.91 -16.46 -40.09
N PHE A 417 -4.71 -16.40 -39.51
CA PHE A 417 -3.53 -17.09 -40.03
C PHE A 417 -3.73 -18.61 -40.07
N ILE A 418 -4.25 -19.19 -38.98
CA ILE A 418 -4.52 -20.64 -38.90
C ILE A 418 -5.54 -21.07 -39.95
N GLN A 419 -6.60 -20.27 -40.16
CA GLN A 419 -7.72 -20.64 -41.02
C GLN A 419 -7.48 -20.32 -42.52
N SER A 420 -6.63 -19.35 -42.84
CA SER A 420 -6.21 -19.06 -44.23
C SER A 420 -5.45 -20.20 -44.91
N ARG A 421 -5.03 -21.23 -44.16
CA ARG A 421 -4.31 -22.40 -44.70
C ARG A 421 -5.25 -23.48 -45.26
N THR A 422 -6.55 -23.45 -44.98
CA THR A 422 -7.50 -24.49 -45.42
C THR A 422 -8.21 -24.08 -46.71
N SER A 423 -8.05 -24.87 -47.78
CA SER A 423 -8.73 -24.62 -49.06
C SER A 423 -10.19 -25.08 -49.07
N ILE A 424 -10.98 -24.58 -50.03
CA ILE A 424 -12.41 -24.91 -50.25
C ILE A 424 -12.66 -26.43 -50.30
N VAL A 425 -11.77 -27.17 -50.98
CA VAL A 425 -11.89 -28.63 -51.14
C VAL A 425 -11.66 -29.34 -49.81
N GLU A 426 -10.67 -28.89 -49.03
CA GLU A 426 -10.38 -29.43 -47.70
C GLU A 426 -11.51 -29.13 -46.71
N GLN A 427 -12.17 -27.98 -46.86
CA GLN A 427 -13.32 -27.57 -46.05
C GLN A 427 -14.55 -28.44 -46.30
N LYS A 428 -14.93 -28.67 -47.56
CA LYS A 428 -16.04 -29.59 -47.90
C LYS A 428 -15.75 -31.01 -47.42
N ARG A 429 -14.50 -31.47 -47.52
CA ARG A 429 -14.05 -32.79 -47.03
C ARG A 429 -14.00 -32.91 -45.50
N ARG A 430 -13.80 -31.80 -44.78
CA ARG A 430 -13.90 -31.73 -43.31
C ARG A 430 -15.34 -31.71 -42.81
N LYS A 431 -16.27 -31.14 -43.60
CA LYS A 431 -17.72 -31.12 -43.26
C LYS A 431 -18.35 -32.52 -43.26
N SER A 432 -17.74 -33.49 -43.97
CA SER A 432 -18.21 -34.89 -44.03
C SER A 432 -17.47 -35.88 -43.11
N ARG A 433 -16.38 -35.47 -42.44
CA ARG A 433 -15.64 -36.33 -41.49
C ARG A 433 -15.96 -35.96 -40.05
N VAL A 434 -16.09 -36.97 -39.18
CA VAL A 434 -16.25 -36.82 -37.72
C VAL A 434 -15.22 -35.82 -37.20
N SER A 435 -15.71 -34.77 -36.53
CA SER A 435 -14.90 -33.66 -36.03
C SER A 435 -13.71 -34.17 -35.21
N ARG A 436 -12.50 -33.85 -35.64
CA ARG A 436 -11.28 -34.12 -34.86
C ARG A 436 -11.35 -33.35 -33.53
N ALA A 437 -10.99 -34.00 -32.42
CA ALA A 437 -10.88 -33.36 -31.11
C ALA A 437 -9.97 -32.11 -31.17
N PRO A 438 -10.30 -31.03 -30.43
CA PRO A 438 -9.53 -29.78 -30.42
C PRO A 438 -8.08 -29.99 -29.95
N LEU A 439 -7.17 -29.08 -30.36
CA LEU A 439 -5.73 -29.20 -30.09
C LEU A 439 -5.40 -29.30 -28.60
N TRP A 440 -6.12 -28.57 -27.74
CA TRP A 440 -5.89 -28.60 -26.28
C TRP A 440 -6.19 -29.97 -25.66
N GLN A 441 -7.20 -30.71 -26.16
CA GLN A 441 -7.49 -32.07 -25.71
C GLN A 441 -6.44 -33.08 -26.18
N ARG A 442 -5.88 -32.87 -27.38
CA ARG A 442 -4.85 -33.76 -27.96
C ARG A 442 -3.51 -33.63 -27.24
N ILE A 443 -3.10 -32.39 -26.97
CA ILE A 443 -1.86 -32.07 -26.25
C ILE A 443 -2.03 -32.32 -24.74
N SER A 444 -3.27 -32.54 -24.28
CA SER A 444 -3.60 -32.68 -22.85
C SER A 444 -3.11 -31.48 -22.03
N LEU A 445 -3.37 -30.29 -22.57
CA LEU A 445 -2.97 -29.01 -21.98
C LEU A 445 -3.55 -28.83 -20.57
N ASP A 446 -4.75 -29.37 -20.31
CA ASP A 446 -5.38 -29.43 -19.00
C ASP A 446 -4.49 -30.09 -17.95
N PHE A 447 -3.93 -31.27 -18.23
CA PHE A 447 -3.04 -31.96 -17.30
C PHE A 447 -1.70 -31.24 -17.12
N ILE A 448 -1.17 -30.64 -18.18
CA ILE A 448 0.09 -29.87 -18.12
C ILE A 448 -0.09 -28.64 -17.21
N LEU A 449 -1.15 -27.86 -17.43
CA LEU A 449 -1.42 -26.67 -16.62
C LEU A 449 -1.69 -27.02 -15.16
N LEU A 450 -2.44 -28.10 -14.91
CA LEU A 450 -2.66 -28.59 -13.55
C LEU A 450 -1.35 -29.02 -12.89
N ALA A 451 -0.51 -29.79 -13.57
CA ALA A 451 0.79 -30.22 -13.05
C ALA A 451 1.69 -29.01 -12.71
N VAL A 452 1.75 -28.01 -13.60
CA VAL A 452 2.51 -26.77 -13.36
C VAL A 452 1.96 -26.01 -12.16
N SER A 453 0.64 -25.86 -12.05
CA SER A 453 0.02 -25.13 -10.94
C SER A 453 0.17 -25.83 -9.58
N LEU A 454 0.07 -27.16 -9.54
CA LEU A 454 0.26 -27.95 -8.32
C LEU A 454 1.73 -27.98 -7.89
N TYR A 455 2.66 -28.03 -8.86
CA TYR A 455 4.08 -27.87 -8.57
C TYR A 455 4.39 -26.48 -7.98
N ALA A 456 3.83 -25.42 -8.56
CA ALA A 456 3.96 -24.07 -8.04
C ALA A 456 3.36 -23.94 -6.62
N LEU A 457 2.19 -24.55 -6.38
CA LEU A 457 1.56 -24.59 -5.06
C LEU A 457 2.45 -25.27 -4.01
N ASN A 458 3.02 -26.43 -4.33
CA ASN A 458 3.92 -27.14 -3.42
C ASN A 458 5.17 -26.30 -3.12
N ARG A 459 5.73 -25.62 -4.13
CA ARG A 459 6.88 -24.72 -3.95
C ARG A 459 6.53 -23.55 -3.02
N LEU A 460 5.38 -22.91 -3.22
CA LEU A 460 4.92 -21.79 -2.39
C LEU A 460 4.64 -22.24 -0.95
N GLN A 461 4.05 -23.42 -0.76
CA GLN A 461 3.84 -23.99 0.58
C GLN A 461 5.14 -24.32 1.31
N ALA A 462 6.10 -24.94 0.62
CA ALA A 462 7.42 -25.22 1.18
C ALA A 462 8.14 -23.93 1.59
N GLN A 463 7.96 -22.87 0.80
CA GLN A 463 8.54 -21.57 1.10
C GLN A 463 7.86 -20.85 2.27
N LEU A 464 6.52 -20.90 2.36
CA LEU A 464 5.78 -20.37 3.52
C LEU A 464 6.22 -21.10 4.80
N ALA A 465 6.46 -22.41 4.74
CA ALA A 465 7.00 -23.16 5.87
C ALA A 465 8.42 -22.71 6.24
N LEU A 466 9.29 -22.46 5.25
CA LEU A 466 10.63 -21.92 5.48
C LEU A 466 10.60 -20.51 6.09
N GLN A 467 9.75 -19.61 5.59
CA GLN A 467 9.60 -18.25 6.11
C GLN A 467 9.13 -18.23 7.56
N LYS A 468 8.28 -19.17 7.97
CA LYS A 468 7.88 -19.33 9.38
C LYS A 468 9.03 -19.76 10.29
N LEU A 469 10.03 -20.47 9.75
CA LEU A 469 11.16 -20.98 10.51
C LEU A 469 12.36 -20.02 10.52
N THR A 470 12.72 -19.47 9.36
CA THR A 470 13.90 -18.59 9.22
C THR A 470 13.55 -17.12 9.41
N GLY A 471 12.27 -16.77 9.26
CA GLY A 471 11.81 -15.39 9.28
C GLY A 471 12.22 -14.56 8.05
N ILE A 472 13.22 -15.00 7.28
CA ILE A 472 13.74 -14.28 6.13
C ILE A 472 12.68 -14.29 5.03
N VAL A 473 12.23 -13.11 4.63
CA VAL A 473 11.41 -12.92 3.45
C VAL A 473 12.29 -13.23 2.23
N GLY A 474 12.00 -14.32 1.54
CA GLY A 474 12.66 -14.61 0.27
C GLY A 474 12.38 -13.49 -0.72
N THR A 475 13.35 -13.14 -1.59
CA THR A 475 13.29 -12.04 -2.57
C THR A 475 11.87 -11.70 -3.04
N GLU A 476 11.32 -10.62 -2.48
CA GLU A 476 9.88 -10.29 -2.39
C GLU A 476 9.19 -10.22 -3.76
N ALA A 477 9.82 -9.60 -4.75
CA ALA A 477 9.19 -9.29 -6.04
C ALA A 477 8.85 -10.51 -6.92
N ASN A 478 9.60 -11.62 -6.84
CA ASN A 478 9.39 -12.78 -7.73
C ASN A 478 8.29 -13.73 -7.24
N LEU A 479 7.89 -13.63 -5.97
CA LEU A 479 7.03 -14.58 -5.30
C LEU A 479 5.55 -14.22 -5.46
N ASP A 480 5.25 -12.93 -5.39
CA ASP A 480 3.91 -12.39 -5.59
C ASP A 480 3.37 -12.72 -6.99
N PHE A 481 4.23 -12.66 -8.02
CA PHE A 481 3.85 -12.99 -9.39
C PHE A 481 3.47 -14.47 -9.53
N LEU A 482 4.24 -15.37 -8.92
CA LEU A 482 4.00 -16.81 -9.02
C LEU A 482 2.66 -17.19 -8.36
N LEU A 483 2.27 -16.53 -7.27
CA LEU A 483 1.02 -16.80 -6.56
C LEU A 483 -0.22 -16.53 -7.44
N PHE A 484 -0.34 -15.32 -7.99
CA PHE A 484 -1.48 -14.97 -8.83
C PHE A 484 -1.47 -15.72 -10.17
N LEU A 485 -0.30 -15.91 -10.77
CA LEU A 485 -0.19 -16.67 -12.01
C LEU A 485 -0.59 -18.15 -11.80
N SER A 486 -0.13 -18.77 -10.72
CA SER A 486 -0.43 -20.18 -10.42
C SER A 486 -1.92 -20.41 -10.15
N SER A 487 -2.58 -19.52 -9.41
CA SER A 487 -4.05 -19.59 -9.21
C SER A 487 -4.82 -19.45 -10.52
N THR A 488 -4.38 -18.58 -11.43
CA THR A 488 -5.00 -18.40 -12.76
C THR A 488 -4.81 -19.62 -13.64
N ILE A 489 -3.58 -20.16 -13.68
CA ILE A 489 -3.25 -21.39 -14.43
C ILE A 489 -4.05 -22.57 -13.86
N PHE A 490 -4.20 -22.65 -12.54
CA PHE A 490 -5.01 -23.69 -11.89
C PHE A 490 -6.48 -23.60 -12.28
N ILE A 491 -7.08 -22.40 -12.23
CA ILE A 491 -8.47 -22.18 -12.64
C ILE A 491 -8.65 -22.57 -14.12
N LEU A 492 -7.73 -22.16 -14.99
CA LEU A 492 -7.80 -22.47 -16.42
C LEU A 492 -7.60 -23.97 -16.69
N GLY A 493 -6.63 -24.61 -16.03
CA GLY A 493 -6.36 -26.04 -16.14
C GLY A 493 -7.54 -26.89 -15.65
N THR A 494 -8.08 -26.55 -14.48
CA THR A 494 -9.27 -27.22 -13.92
C THR A 494 -10.52 -26.98 -14.78
N GLY A 495 -10.68 -25.77 -15.32
CA GLY A 495 -11.76 -25.44 -16.25
C GLY A 495 -11.68 -26.26 -17.55
N LEU A 496 -10.48 -26.41 -18.13
CA LEU A 496 -10.28 -27.27 -19.31
C LEU A 496 -10.51 -28.76 -18.99
N LEU A 497 -10.05 -29.23 -17.83
CA LEU A 497 -10.32 -30.60 -17.36
C LEU A 497 -11.83 -30.83 -17.21
N PHE A 498 -12.56 -29.86 -16.64
CA PHE A 498 -14.00 -29.91 -16.52
C PHE A 498 -14.68 -30.06 -17.89
N LEU A 499 -14.23 -29.32 -18.90
CA LEU A 499 -14.74 -29.46 -20.27
C LEU A 499 -14.48 -30.84 -20.88
N ARG A 500 -13.39 -31.52 -20.49
CA ARG A 500 -13.10 -32.91 -20.90
C ARG A 500 -14.08 -33.88 -20.23
N LEU A 501 -14.45 -33.64 -18.97
CA LEU A 501 -15.37 -34.46 -18.18
C LEU A 501 -16.85 -34.18 -18.50
N TYR A 502 -17.18 -33.00 -19.01
CA TYR A 502 -18.55 -32.56 -19.26
C TYR A 502 -19.38 -33.52 -20.14
N PRO A 503 -18.88 -34.02 -21.30
CA PRO A 503 -19.65 -34.97 -22.11
C PRO A 503 -19.95 -36.28 -21.37
N LEU A 504 -19.06 -36.72 -20.48
CA LEU A 504 -19.27 -37.91 -19.66
C LEU A 504 -20.36 -37.66 -18.62
N LEU A 505 -20.36 -36.48 -18.00
CA LEU A 505 -21.37 -36.03 -17.05
C LEU A 505 -22.75 -35.97 -17.70
N ILE A 506 -22.86 -35.42 -18.91
CA ILE A 506 -24.12 -35.38 -19.67
C ILE A 506 -24.63 -36.79 -19.99
N ARG A 507 -23.73 -37.72 -20.40
CA ARG A 507 -24.12 -39.13 -20.62
C ARG A 507 -24.59 -39.82 -19.34
N LEU A 508 -23.97 -39.53 -18.21
CA LEU A 508 -24.38 -40.05 -16.90
C LEU A 508 -25.78 -39.55 -16.52
N ILE A 509 -26.03 -38.23 -16.62
CA ILE A 509 -27.34 -37.64 -16.36
C ILE A 509 -28.41 -38.26 -17.26
N TYR A 510 -28.10 -38.37 -18.56
CA TYR A 510 -28.99 -38.98 -19.53
C TYR A 510 -29.31 -40.44 -19.17
N PHE A 511 -28.28 -41.23 -18.82
CA PHE A 511 -28.43 -42.64 -18.43
C PHE A 511 -29.37 -42.80 -17.23
N ILE A 512 -29.22 -41.96 -16.21
CA ILE A 512 -30.03 -41.99 -14.99
C ILE A 512 -31.50 -41.65 -15.30
N GLY A 513 -31.74 -40.60 -16.09
CA GLY A 513 -33.10 -40.12 -16.36
C GLY A 513 -33.81 -40.77 -17.55
N ARG A 514 -33.19 -41.72 -18.28
CA ARG A 514 -33.63 -42.23 -19.60
C ARG A 514 -35.11 -42.64 -19.69
N ARG A 515 -35.74 -42.97 -18.57
CA ARG A 515 -37.15 -43.40 -18.47
C ARG A 515 -38.15 -42.24 -18.34
N PHE A 516 -37.71 -41.04 -17.99
CA PHE A 516 -38.58 -39.89 -17.62
C PHE A 516 -38.41 -38.66 -18.51
N TRP A 517 -37.42 -38.59 -19.39
CA TRP A 517 -37.17 -37.40 -20.22
C TRP A 517 -38.23 -37.23 -21.32
N ASN A 518 -38.83 -36.04 -21.40
CA ASN A 518 -39.67 -35.62 -22.53
C ASN A 518 -38.81 -35.48 -23.83
N PRO A 519 -39.37 -35.57 -25.05
CA PRO A 519 -38.59 -35.50 -26.30
C PRO A 519 -37.72 -34.25 -26.46
N VAL A 520 -38.15 -33.12 -25.88
CA VAL A 520 -37.38 -31.86 -25.83
C VAL A 520 -36.06 -32.05 -25.07
N PHE A 521 -36.12 -32.64 -23.87
CA PHE A 521 -34.94 -32.92 -23.06
C PHE A 521 -34.04 -33.95 -23.74
N TYR A 522 -34.64 -35.02 -24.30
CA TYR A 522 -33.91 -36.05 -25.03
C TYR A 522 -33.05 -35.46 -26.16
N ALA A 523 -33.66 -34.60 -27.00
CA ALA A 523 -32.97 -33.95 -28.10
C ALA A 523 -31.82 -33.04 -27.60
N SER A 524 -32.07 -32.24 -26.55
CA SER A 524 -31.05 -31.36 -25.95
C SER A 524 -29.86 -32.13 -25.37
N PHE A 525 -30.07 -33.21 -24.61
CA PHE A 525 -28.96 -34.00 -24.05
C PHE A 525 -28.13 -34.69 -25.12
N HIS A 526 -28.79 -35.23 -26.14
CA HIS A 526 -28.10 -35.91 -27.22
C HIS A 526 -27.27 -34.93 -28.06
N GLN A 527 -27.82 -33.73 -28.32
CA GLN A 527 -27.14 -32.66 -29.04
C GLN A 527 -25.91 -32.14 -28.29
N ILE A 528 -26.06 -31.82 -27.01
CA ILE A 528 -24.96 -31.33 -26.15
C ILE A 528 -23.88 -32.40 -25.98
N GLY A 529 -24.27 -33.67 -25.80
CA GLY A 529 -23.33 -34.78 -25.64
C GLY A 529 -22.47 -35.08 -26.87
N HIS A 530 -22.85 -34.54 -28.04
CA HIS A 530 -22.13 -34.69 -29.32
C HIS A 530 -21.60 -33.37 -29.91
N SER A 531 -21.87 -32.22 -29.27
CA SER A 531 -21.46 -30.90 -29.79
C SER A 531 -19.94 -30.73 -29.66
N SER A 532 -19.25 -30.49 -30.78
CA SER A 532 -17.79 -30.67 -30.88
C SER A 532 -16.92 -29.42 -30.69
N GLY A 533 -17.39 -28.43 -29.91
CA GLY A 533 -16.46 -27.43 -29.33
C GLY A 533 -16.95 -25.99 -29.19
N GLN A 534 -18.03 -25.58 -29.84
CA GLN A 534 -18.51 -24.19 -29.73
C GLN A 534 -19.08 -23.89 -28.33
N GLU A 535 -19.87 -24.80 -27.76
CA GLU A 535 -20.41 -24.69 -26.39
C GLU A 535 -19.30 -24.71 -25.33
N GLN A 536 -18.20 -25.44 -25.59
CA GLN A 536 -17.07 -25.54 -24.66
C GLN A 536 -16.36 -24.21 -24.44
N PHE A 537 -16.20 -23.37 -25.48
CA PHE A 537 -15.60 -22.04 -25.34
C PHE A 537 -16.41 -21.12 -24.43
N LEU A 538 -17.74 -21.17 -24.51
CA LEU A 538 -18.61 -20.41 -23.62
C LEU A 538 -18.49 -20.89 -22.19
N MET A 539 -18.53 -22.21 -21.99
CA MET A 539 -18.45 -22.82 -20.67
C MET A 539 -17.15 -22.44 -19.95
N ILE A 540 -15.98 -22.55 -20.60
CA ILE A 540 -14.71 -22.14 -19.97
C ILE A 540 -14.68 -20.66 -19.64
N PHE A 541 -15.32 -19.82 -20.46
CA PHE A 541 -15.34 -18.39 -20.22
C PHE A 541 -16.21 -18.01 -19.01
N LEU A 542 -17.39 -18.62 -18.87
CA LEU A 542 -18.23 -18.51 -17.67
C LEU A 542 -17.51 -19.05 -16.43
N ILE A 543 -16.85 -20.20 -16.54
CA ILE A 543 -16.06 -20.80 -15.46
C ILE A 543 -14.95 -19.85 -15.02
N LEU A 544 -14.16 -19.31 -15.96
CA LEU A 544 -13.05 -18.39 -15.66
C LEU A 544 -13.55 -17.11 -15.00
N ALA A 545 -14.55 -16.44 -15.59
CA ALA A 545 -15.06 -15.18 -15.07
C ALA A 545 -15.57 -15.33 -13.62
N LEU A 546 -16.34 -16.39 -13.35
CA LEU A 546 -16.91 -16.63 -12.03
C LEU A 546 -15.86 -17.11 -11.03
N SER A 547 -14.95 -18.00 -11.44
CA SER A 547 -13.90 -18.53 -10.56
C SER A 547 -12.93 -17.43 -10.14
N ILE A 548 -12.48 -16.59 -11.09
CA ILE A 548 -11.60 -15.45 -10.83
C ILE A 548 -12.33 -14.42 -9.98
N GLY A 549 -13.62 -14.15 -10.24
CA GLY A 549 -14.43 -13.25 -9.43
C GLY A 549 -14.54 -13.67 -7.96
N LEU A 550 -14.83 -14.96 -7.73
CA LEU A 550 -14.93 -15.51 -6.38
C LEU A 550 -13.57 -15.54 -5.66
N PHE A 551 -12.51 -15.91 -6.39
CA PHE A 551 -11.14 -15.85 -5.88
C PHE A 551 -10.76 -14.42 -5.47
N ASN A 552 -10.99 -13.43 -6.33
CA ASN A 552 -10.68 -12.03 -6.06
C ASN A 552 -11.46 -11.48 -4.84
N ALA A 553 -12.73 -11.86 -4.69
CA ALA A 553 -13.54 -11.47 -3.54
C ALA A 553 -13.00 -12.05 -2.23
N ASN A 554 -12.73 -13.36 -2.20
CA ASN A 554 -12.16 -14.03 -1.04
C ASN A 554 -10.76 -13.50 -0.71
N ALA A 555 -9.92 -13.24 -1.72
CA ALA A 555 -8.60 -12.66 -1.54
C ALA A 555 -8.68 -11.26 -0.90
N ALA A 556 -9.50 -10.36 -1.46
CA ALA A 556 -9.69 -9.02 -0.92
C ALA A 556 -10.23 -9.03 0.52
N ARG A 557 -11.26 -9.84 0.80
CA ARG A 557 -11.84 -9.92 2.15
C ARG A 557 -10.84 -10.49 3.15
N THR A 558 -10.08 -11.50 2.75
CA THR A 558 -9.04 -12.11 3.57
C THR A 558 -7.91 -11.12 3.88
N ILE A 559 -7.39 -10.42 2.87
CA ILE A 559 -6.32 -9.42 3.06
C ILE A 559 -6.77 -8.31 4.01
N ASN A 560 -7.91 -7.68 3.73
CA ASN A 560 -8.39 -6.56 4.54
C ASN A 560 -8.67 -6.96 5.99
N ARG A 561 -9.32 -8.12 6.20
CA ARG A 561 -9.74 -8.50 7.54
C ARG A 561 -8.59 -9.07 8.38
N ASN A 562 -7.61 -9.74 7.79
CA ASN A 562 -6.39 -10.07 8.53
C ASN A 562 -5.58 -8.82 8.87
N ALA A 563 -5.47 -7.83 7.97
CA ALA A 563 -4.82 -6.55 8.29
C ALA A 563 -5.54 -5.82 9.45
N GLU A 564 -6.88 -5.77 9.44
CA GLU A 564 -7.67 -5.22 10.55
C GLU A 564 -7.45 -5.98 11.87
N ASP A 565 -7.53 -7.31 11.82
CA ASP A 565 -7.37 -8.16 13.00
C ASP A 565 -5.94 -8.01 13.58
N THR A 566 -4.92 -7.89 12.72
CA THR A 566 -3.53 -7.62 13.11
C THR A 566 -3.40 -6.28 13.84
N ILE A 567 -3.97 -5.19 13.29
CA ILE A 567 -3.91 -3.86 13.92
C ILE A 567 -4.62 -3.86 15.27
N ARG A 568 -5.81 -4.49 15.34
CA ARG A 568 -6.57 -4.62 16.60
C ARG A 568 -5.81 -5.45 17.63
N CYS A 569 -5.18 -6.54 17.20
CA CYS A 569 -4.36 -7.34 18.09
C CYS A 569 -3.10 -6.60 18.55
N GLY A 570 -2.46 -5.80 17.68
CA GLY A 570 -1.27 -5.03 18.04
C GLY A 570 -1.54 -3.94 19.08
N ILE A 571 -2.68 -3.27 19.00
CA ILE A 571 -3.10 -2.25 19.98
C ILE A 571 -3.71 -2.91 21.23
N GLY A 572 -4.40 -4.03 21.07
CA GLY A 572 -4.99 -4.84 22.14
C GLY A 572 -6.42 -4.42 22.55
N ALA A 573 -6.80 -3.17 22.36
CA ALA A 573 -8.15 -2.64 22.58
C ALA A 573 -8.59 -1.70 21.43
N ASP A 574 -9.78 -1.09 21.54
CA ASP A 574 -10.25 -0.13 20.53
C ASP A 574 -9.41 1.16 20.57
N ILE A 575 -9.07 1.63 21.78
CA ILE A 575 -8.15 2.75 22.02
C ILE A 575 -7.20 2.37 23.16
N MET A 576 -5.91 2.65 22.98
CA MET A 576 -4.90 2.60 24.03
C MET A 576 -4.41 4.02 24.31
N LEU A 577 -4.23 4.33 25.58
CA LEU A 577 -3.91 5.66 26.09
C LEU A 577 -2.80 5.55 27.15
N ASN A 578 -1.83 6.46 27.10
CA ASN A 578 -0.87 6.69 28.17
C ASN A 578 -1.07 8.10 28.73
N GLU A 579 -1.40 8.20 30.02
CA GLU A 579 -1.39 9.49 30.71
C GLU A 579 0.02 9.84 31.21
N TYR A 580 0.33 11.12 31.35
CA TYR A 580 1.50 11.58 32.08
C TYR A 580 1.36 11.29 33.58
N TRP A 581 2.37 10.63 34.16
CA TRP A 581 2.47 10.39 35.59
C TRP A 581 3.56 11.28 36.18
N GLN A 582 3.24 11.99 37.27
CA GLN A 582 4.22 12.85 37.95
C GLN A 582 5.33 11.99 38.56
N LYS A 583 6.57 12.31 38.21
CA LYS A 583 7.79 11.64 38.69
C LYS A 583 8.36 12.38 39.90
N TYR A 584 8.92 11.63 40.86
CA TYR A 584 9.61 12.17 42.02
C TYR A 584 11.00 11.54 42.18
N ASP A 585 11.98 12.34 42.59
CA ASP A 585 13.32 11.88 42.93
C ASP A 585 13.38 11.23 44.34
N GLU A 586 14.56 10.76 44.75
CA GLU A 586 14.82 10.19 46.08
C GLU A 586 14.42 11.12 47.24
N ASN A 587 14.43 12.44 47.01
CA ASN A 587 14.12 13.47 48.00
C ASN A 587 12.64 13.89 47.98
N GLY A 588 11.81 13.27 47.12
CA GLY A 588 10.39 13.60 46.99
C GLY A 588 10.11 14.91 46.26
N VAL A 589 11.09 15.43 45.49
CA VAL A 589 10.94 16.61 44.65
C VAL A 589 10.37 16.19 43.29
N PRO A 590 9.33 16.87 42.77
CA PRO A 590 8.77 16.56 41.46
C PRO A 590 9.84 16.80 40.38
N ILE A 591 10.13 15.77 39.59
CA ILE A 591 11.00 15.89 38.42
C ILE A 591 10.17 16.54 37.32
N ILE A 592 10.42 17.82 37.07
CA ILE A 592 9.85 18.55 35.95
C ILE A 592 10.70 18.20 34.73
N GLU A 593 10.23 17.25 33.93
CA GLU A 593 10.73 17.10 32.57
C GLU A 593 10.29 18.34 31.79
N ASP A 594 11.23 19.23 31.46
CA ASP A 594 10.98 20.28 30.48
C ASP A 594 10.51 19.57 29.21
N SER A 595 9.22 19.69 28.91
CA SER A 595 8.58 19.06 27.76
C SER A 595 9.21 19.65 26.49
N GLY A 596 10.31 19.04 26.08
CA GLY A 596 11.21 19.50 25.05
C GLY A 596 10.57 19.48 23.67
N LEU A 597 9.85 20.53 23.35
CA LEU A 597 9.70 21.08 21.99
C LEU A 597 10.95 21.88 21.57
N GLY A 598 12.13 21.54 22.10
CA GLY A 598 13.38 22.24 21.85
C GLY A 598 14.56 21.27 21.87
N MET A 599 15.43 21.37 20.86
CA MET A 599 16.67 20.63 20.73
C MET A 599 17.52 20.72 22.01
N SER A 600 17.74 19.59 22.66
CA SER A 600 18.84 19.43 23.60
C SER A 600 20.14 19.31 22.82
N LEU A 601 20.99 20.34 22.85
CA LEU A 601 22.40 20.21 22.53
C LEU A 601 23.05 19.28 23.56
N ASP A 602 23.79 18.30 23.07
CA ASP A 602 24.70 17.45 23.85
C ASP A 602 25.58 18.29 24.77
N THR A 603 25.18 18.38 26.03
CA THR A 603 26.10 18.63 27.15
C THR A 603 25.90 17.50 28.13
N SER A 604 26.90 16.62 28.17
CA SER A 604 27.05 15.52 29.09
C SER A 604 27.10 16.02 30.53
N THR A 605 25.94 16.25 31.11
CA THR A 605 25.75 16.27 32.57
C THR A 605 24.42 15.63 32.89
N THR A 606 24.32 14.34 32.56
CA THR A 606 23.27 13.44 33.05
C THR A 606 23.43 13.30 34.57
N SER A 607 22.90 14.27 35.32
CA SER A 607 22.50 14.01 36.71
C SER A 607 21.29 13.09 36.60
N SER A 608 21.57 11.79 36.59
CA SER A 608 20.56 10.73 36.66
C SER A 608 19.92 10.80 38.04
N SER A 609 18.96 11.71 38.20
CA SER A 609 18.02 11.62 39.32
C SER A 609 17.23 10.35 39.09
N GLN A 610 17.56 9.28 39.81
CA GLN A 610 16.82 8.03 39.74
C GLN A 610 15.37 8.31 40.13
N VAL A 611 14.43 8.03 39.23
CA VAL A 611 13.00 8.18 39.53
C VAL A 611 12.65 7.12 40.57
N VAL A 612 12.21 7.56 41.75
CA VAL A 612 11.96 6.65 42.89
C VAL A 612 10.48 6.47 43.16
N LYS A 613 9.64 7.44 42.79
CA LYS A 613 8.19 7.36 43.00
C LYS A 613 7.40 7.98 41.86
N TYR A 614 6.29 7.34 41.53
CA TYR A 614 5.27 7.86 40.62
C TYR A 614 3.98 8.16 41.40
N ASP A 615 3.25 9.19 40.99
CA ASP A 615 1.89 9.46 41.45
C ASP A 615 0.87 8.92 40.45
N GLU A 616 -0.01 8.02 40.92
CA GLU A 616 -1.02 7.35 40.10
C GLU A 616 -2.23 8.25 39.88
N PRO A 617 -2.55 8.62 38.63
CA PRO A 617 -3.76 9.37 38.34
C PRO A 617 -5.02 8.55 38.63
N ALA A 618 -6.10 9.21 39.05
CA ALA A 618 -7.36 8.54 39.38
C ALA A 618 -7.96 7.78 38.17
N PHE A 619 -7.98 6.45 38.23
CA PHE A 619 -8.47 5.61 37.14
C PHE A 619 -9.98 5.73 36.85
N ALA A 620 -10.78 6.08 37.86
CA ALA A 620 -12.24 6.14 37.75
C ALA A 620 -12.76 7.15 36.71
N LYS A 621 -11.96 8.14 36.31
CA LYS A 621 -12.32 9.11 35.26
C LYS A 621 -12.50 8.41 33.90
N TYR A 622 -11.65 7.45 33.57
CA TYR A 622 -11.70 6.73 32.29
C TYR A 622 -12.94 5.87 32.10
N GLN A 623 -13.45 5.30 33.20
CA GLN A 623 -14.68 4.51 33.19
C GLN A 623 -15.94 5.36 33.00
N LYS A 624 -15.84 6.68 33.24
CA LYS A 624 -16.95 7.65 33.15
C LYS A 624 -16.88 8.53 31.91
N LEU A 625 -15.86 8.37 31.07
CA LEU A 625 -15.73 9.13 29.83
C LEU A 625 -16.91 8.85 28.90
N ASP A 626 -17.47 9.90 28.32
CA ASP A 626 -18.54 9.78 27.35
C ASP A 626 -18.07 9.00 26.11
N GLY A 627 -18.84 7.97 25.74
CA GLY A 627 -18.53 7.09 24.61
C GLY A 627 -17.60 5.90 24.93
N VAL A 628 -17.17 5.74 26.19
CA VAL A 628 -16.41 4.57 26.66
C VAL A 628 -17.34 3.55 27.32
N ALA A 629 -17.32 2.30 26.84
CA ALA A 629 -18.11 1.20 27.40
C ALA A 629 -17.40 0.48 28.57
N SER A 630 -16.07 0.42 28.55
CA SER A 630 -15.25 -0.14 29.62
C SER A 630 -13.80 0.33 29.48
N ALA A 631 -13.08 0.39 30.60
CA ALA A 631 -11.67 0.73 30.64
C ALA A 631 -10.91 -0.32 31.48
N ALA A 632 -9.67 -0.64 31.10
CA ALA A 632 -8.80 -1.57 31.81
C ALA A 632 -7.39 -1.01 32.02
N ARG A 633 -6.78 -1.35 33.16
CA ARG A 633 -5.38 -1.06 33.47
C ARG A 633 -4.49 -2.19 32.93
N VAL A 634 -3.50 -1.84 32.12
CA VAL A 634 -2.57 -2.81 31.50
C VAL A 634 -1.14 -2.29 31.63
N PHE A 635 -0.35 -2.91 32.49
CA PHE A 635 1.08 -2.63 32.58
C PHE A 635 1.85 -3.48 31.57
N ARG A 636 2.74 -2.85 30.79
CA ARG A 636 3.58 -3.54 29.79
C ARG A 636 5.04 -3.15 29.96
N SER A 637 5.92 -4.14 29.97
CA SER A 637 7.38 -3.96 30.07
C SER A 637 8.10 -4.99 29.21
N SER A 638 9.06 -4.55 28.40
CA SER A 638 9.92 -5.40 27.57
C SER A 638 11.25 -5.75 28.24
N GLU A 639 11.54 -5.19 29.41
CA GLU A 639 12.79 -5.43 30.18
C GLU A 639 12.64 -6.54 31.23
N SER A 640 11.55 -7.32 31.17
CA SER A 640 11.30 -8.38 32.15
C SER A 640 12.18 -9.60 31.88
N ARG A 641 12.35 -10.42 32.92
CA ARG A 641 13.11 -11.67 32.86
C ARG A 641 12.34 -12.76 33.53
N ILE A 642 12.53 -13.98 33.08
CA ILE A 642 11.95 -15.18 33.69
C ILE A 642 13.06 -16.12 34.13
N SER A 643 12.89 -16.68 35.32
CA SER A 643 13.82 -17.67 35.85
C SER A 643 13.06 -18.82 36.51
N ARG A 644 13.60 -20.02 36.32
CA ARG A 644 13.18 -21.25 36.99
C ARG A 644 14.44 -22.02 37.40
N GLY A 645 14.79 -21.95 38.68
CA GLY A 645 16.02 -22.56 39.17
C GLY A 645 17.26 -21.95 38.47
N SER A 646 18.03 -22.78 37.76
CA SER A 646 19.21 -22.35 36.99
C SER A 646 18.90 -21.87 35.57
N SER A 647 17.71 -22.16 35.04
CA SER A 647 17.32 -21.78 33.68
C SER A 647 16.72 -20.38 33.69
N ARG A 648 17.19 -19.51 32.79
CA ARG A 648 16.78 -18.11 32.70
C ARG A 648 16.68 -17.67 31.26
N SER A 649 15.67 -16.87 30.96
CA SER A 649 15.55 -16.14 29.71
C SER A 649 15.49 -14.64 30.00
N ASP A 650 16.30 -13.88 29.27
CA ASP A 650 16.42 -12.43 29.38
C ASP A 650 15.62 -11.75 28.24
N GLU A 651 14.97 -10.62 28.54
CA GLU A 651 14.15 -9.83 27.59
C GLU A 651 12.83 -10.50 27.19
N VAL A 652 11.99 -10.72 28.19
CA VAL A 652 10.61 -11.20 28.06
C VAL A 652 9.66 -10.00 28.12
N ASN A 653 8.53 -10.05 27.39
CA ASN A 653 7.46 -9.08 27.57
C ASN A 653 6.60 -9.48 28.78
N LEU A 654 6.56 -8.64 29.81
CA LEU A 654 5.61 -8.75 30.90
C LEU A 654 4.40 -7.89 30.61
N MET A 655 3.22 -8.48 30.72
CA MET A 655 1.93 -7.81 30.64
C MET A 655 1.15 -8.10 31.93
N ALA A 656 1.06 -7.14 32.82
CA ALA A 656 0.26 -7.27 34.03
C ALA A 656 -1.10 -6.61 33.83
N ILE A 657 -2.18 -7.37 34.04
CA ILE A 657 -3.55 -6.96 33.71
C ILE A 657 -4.48 -7.04 34.91
N ASP A 658 -5.50 -6.20 34.93
CA ASP A 658 -6.69 -6.39 35.77
C ASP A 658 -7.63 -7.39 35.08
N PRO A 659 -7.78 -8.65 35.55
CA PRO A 659 -8.46 -9.68 34.77
C PRO A 659 -9.94 -9.38 34.47
N TYR A 660 -10.65 -8.70 35.37
CA TYR A 660 -12.08 -8.42 35.20
C TYR A 660 -12.31 -7.34 34.14
N ASP A 661 -11.62 -6.21 34.29
CA ASP A 661 -11.74 -5.09 33.36
C ASP A 661 -11.13 -5.46 31.99
N PHE A 662 -9.98 -6.15 31.98
CA PHE A 662 -9.33 -6.61 30.75
C PHE A 662 -10.23 -7.53 29.92
N ALA A 663 -10.96 -8.46 30.55
CA ALA A 663 -11.89 -9.36 29.84
C ALA A 663 -12.98 -8.59 29.08
N ARG A 664 -13.43 -7.46 29.63
CA ARG A 664 -14.50 -6.64 29.03
C ARG A 664 -13.96 -5.73 27.93
N THR A 665 -12.74 -5.22 28.11
CA THR A 665 -12.14 -4.19 27.26
C THR A 665 -11.32 -4.74 26.10
N ALA A 666 -10.50 -5.77 26.33
CA ALA A 666 -9.55 -6.27 25.33
C ALA A 666 -10.25 -6.85 24.08
N TRP A 667 -9.63 -6.63 22.93
CA TRP A 667 -10.02 -7.27 21.68
C TRP A 667 -9.68 -8.77 21.74
N THR A 668 -10.61 -9.62 21.32
CA THR A 668 -10.41 -11.07 21.30
C THR A 668 -10.94 -11.69 20.01
N ARG A 669 -10.27 -12.75 19.57
CA ARG A 669 -10.66 -13.56 18.41
C ARG A 669 -10.80 -15.02 18.87
N LYS A 670 -11.91 -15.67 18.51
CA LYS A 670 -12.32 -16.98 19.07
C LYS A 670 -11.35 -18.14 18.77
N ASP A 671 -10.56 -18.03 17.70
CA ASP A 671 -9.62 -19.03 17.21
C ASP A 671 -8.20 -18.90 17.78
N LEU A 672 -7.89 -17.83 18.52
CA LEU A 672 -6.55 -17.61 19.06
C LEU A 672 -6.25 -18.44 20.30
N PHE A 673 -7.28 -18.86 21.02
CA PHE A 673 -7.16 -19.51 22.33
C PHE A 673 -7.88 -20.86 22.33
N ARG A 674 -7.32 -21.82 23.07
CA ARG A 674 -7.96 -23.13 23.27
C ARG A 674 -9.27 -23.02 24.05
N TYR A 675 -9.28 -22.16 25.06
CA TYR A 675 -10.43 -21.82 25.89
C TYR A 675 -10.84 -20.36 25.65
N HIS A 676 -12.07 -19.99 26.01
CA HIS A 676 -12.49 -18.59 25.88
C HIS A 676 -11.64 -17.70 26.81
N MET A 677 -11.32 -16.46 26.38
CA MET A 677 -10.48 -15.52 27.15
C MET A 677 -10.92 -15.41 28.63
N ASN A 678 -12.23 -15.29 28.83
CA ASN A 678 -12.85 -15.19 30.15
C ASN A 678 -12.55 -16.38 31.08
N GLU A 679 -12.30 -17.58 30.56
CA GLU A 679 -11.94 -18.74 31.39
C GLU A 679 -10.56 -18.56 32.04
N TYR A 680 -9.59 -18.02 31.29
CA TYR A 680 -8.27 -17.69 31.86
C TYR A 680 -8.38 -16.58 32.91
N MET A 681 -9.20 -15.56 32.65
CA MET A 681 -9.41 -14.45 33.58
C MET A 681 -10.05 -14.91 34.88
N ASN A 682 -11.06 -15.78 34.81
CA ASN A 682 -11.70 -16.35 36.00
C ASN A 682 -10.69 -17.07 36.89
N VAL A 683 -9.77 -17.84 36.30
CA VAL A 683 -8.70 -18.49 37.06
C VAL A 683 -7.79 -17.45 37.71
N MET A 684 -7.31 -16.45 36.98
CA MET A 684 -6.45 -15.39 37.53
C MET A 684 -7.11 -14.52 38.60
N ILE A 685 -8.44 -14.44 38.63
CA ILE A 685 -9.19 -13.80 39.73
C ILE A 685 -9.17 -14.70 40.98
N THR A 686 -9.38 -16.01 40.82
CA THR A 686 -9.38 -16.95 41.96
C THR A 686 -7.98 -17.24 42.51
N THR A 687 -6.95 -17.19 41.67
CA THR A 687 -5.55 -17.45 42.03
C THR A 687 -4.70 -16.26 41.58
N PRO A 688 -4.47 -15.24 42.43
CA PRO A 688 -3.79 -14.00 42.04
C PRO A 688 -2.34 -14.16 41.59
N ASN A 689 -1.64 -15.21 42.04
CA ASN A 689 -0.28 -15.54 41.61
C ASN A 689 -0.24 -16.39 40.33
N ALA A 690 -1.38 -16.60 39.65
CA ALA A 690 -1.42 -17.32 38.40
C ALA A 690 -0.83 -16.48 37.26
N VAL A 691 -0.09 -17.15 36.39
CA VAL A 691 0.60 -16.56 35.26
C VAL A 691 0.34 -17.37 34.00
N ILE A 692 0.12 -16.67 32.88
CA ILE A 692 0.05 -17.26 31.54
C ILE A 692 1.37 -16.97 30.84
N VAL A 693 1.94 -17.97 30.20
CA VAL A 693 3.27 -17.85 29.57
C VAL A 693 3.17 -18.13 28.07
N SER A 694 4.04 -17.54 27.24
CA SER A 694 4.03 -17.85 25.80
C SER A 694 4.50 -19.27 25.50
N GLU A 695 4.02 -19.84 24.38
CA GLU A 695 4.45 -21.16 23.89
C GLU A 695 5.96 -21.19 23.57
N ASN A 696 6.53 -20.08 23.10
CA ASN A 696 7.96 -20.00 22.80
C ASN A 696 8.82 -20.18 24.06
N LEU A 697 8.43 -19.57 25.18
CA LEU A 697 9.12 -19.73 26.47
C LEU A 697 8.95 -21.15 27.05
N ARG A 698 7.82 -21.80 26.74
CA ARG A 698 7.60 -23.20 27.11
C ARG A 698 8.63 -24.11 26.49
N GLU A 699 8.91 -23.94 25.19
CA GLU A 699 9.89 -24.74 24.45
C GLU A 699 11.33 -24.40 24.87
N GLU A 700 11.64 -23.11 25.06
CA GLU A 700 12.97 -22.64 25.46
C GLU A 700 13.40 -23.13 26.86
N LEU A 701 12.47 -23.12 27.83
CA LEU A 701 12.75 -23.40 29.24
C LEU A 701 12.16 -24.74 29.74
N ASP A 702 11.61 -25.57 28.84
CA ASP A 702 10.89 -26.82 29.14
C ASP A 702 9.86 -26.68 30.28
N LEU A 703 9.04 -25.62 30.21
CA LEU A 703 8.05 -25.31 31.24
C LEU A 703 6.79 -26.19 31.11
N LYS A 704 6.14 -26.47 32.24
CA LYS A 704 4.89 -27.23 32.33
C LYS A 704 3.86 -26.46 33.14
N VAL A 705 2.58 -26.75 32.88
CA VAL A 705 1.48 -26.19 33.66
C VAL A 705 1.61 -26.67 35.12
N GLY A 706 1.52 -25.74 36.06
CA GLY A 706 1.71 -25.97 37.49
C GLY A 706 3.12 -25.66 38.01
N ASP A 707 4.08 -25.36 37.13
CA ASP A 707 5.42 -24.97 37.55
C ASP A 707 5.44 -23.57 38.18
N GLY A 708 6.24 -23.41 39.24
CA GLY A 708 6.56 -22.12 39.83
C GLY A 708 7.69 -21.42 39.08
N ILE A 709 7.51 -20.13 38.82
CA ILE A 709 8.48 -19.26 38.14
C ILE A 709 8.68 -17.96 38.91
N ILE A 710 9.85 -17.35 38.73
CA ILE A 710 10.14 -16.02 39.25
C ILE A 710 10.33 -15.10 38.05
N TYR A 711 9.56 -14.02 37.99
CA TYR A 711 9.66 -13.02 36.93
C TYR A 711 10.02 -11.65 37.51
N SER A 712 10.82 -10.87 36.77
CA SER A 712 11.21 -9.52 37.17
C SER A 712 10.31 -8.47 36.51
N VAL A 713 9.80 -7.49 37.27
CA VAL A 713 8.95 -6.42 36.72
C VAL A 713 9.80 -5.32 36.10
N ASN A 714 10.89 -4.98 36.78
CA ASN A 714 11.96 -4.11 36.33
C ASN A 714 13.31 -4.84 36.55
N ARG A 715 14.44 -4.12 36.54
CA ARG A 715 15.76 -4.76 36.74
C ARG A 715 16.00 -5.25 38.18
N THR A 716 15.17 -4.89 39.14
CA THR A 716 15.41 -5.09 40.59
C THR A 716 14.31 -5.90 41.28
N ASP A 717 13.05 -5.62 41.00
CA ASP A 717 11.88 -6.19 41.66
C ASP A 717 11.50 -7.52 40.99
N THR A 718 11.23 -8.53 41.82
CA THR A 718 10.88 -9.89 41.38
C THR A 718 9.60 -10.36 42.05
N VAL A 719 8.82 -11.16 41.33
CA VAL A 719 7.53 -11.69 41.78
C VAL A 719 7.45 -13.18 41.46
N ASP A 720 6.94 -13.96 42.40
CA ASP A 720 6.68 -15.39 42.22
C ASP A 720 5.33 -15.63 41.53
N GLY A 721 5.30 -16.51 40.54
CA GLY A 721 4.10 -16.90 39.80
C GLY A 721 4.00 -18.40 39.56
N VAL A 722 2.78 -18.88 39.33
CA VAL A 722 2.50 -20.29 38.96
C VAL A 722 1.88 -20.33 37.57
N ILE A 723 2.45 -21.14 36.69
CA ILE A 723 1.98 -21.24 35.30
C ILE A 723 0.64 -21.98 35.24
N ILE A 724 -0.38 -21.33 34.68
CA ILE A 724 -1.71 -21.95 34.49
C ILE A 724 -2.01 -22.35 33.05
N ALA A 725 -1.39 -21.69 32.07
CA ALA A 725 -1.63 -21.93 30.65
C ALA A 725 -0.49 -21.42 29.79
N PHE A 726 -0.40 -21.97 28.58
CA PHE A 726 0.48 -21.48 27.52
C PHE A 726 -0.34 -20.93 26.35
N VAL A 727 0.13 -19.82 25.77
CA VAL A 727 -0.54 -19.14 24.65
C VAL A 727 0.45 -18.78 23.55
N SER A 728 0.05 -18.91 22.29
CA SER A 728 0.90 -18.49 21.17
C SER A 728 0.77 -17.00 20.86
N ASN A 729 -0.41 -16.42 21.10
CA ASN A 729 -0.72 -15.01 20.80
C ASN A 729 -1.57 -14.43 21.93
N TRP A 730 -1.53 -13.10 22.10
CA TRP A 730 -2.30 -12.37 23.12
C TRP A 730 -2.59 -10.95 22.63
N PRO A 731 -3.67 -10.28 23.05
CA PRO A 731 -3.92 -8.89 22.68
C PRO A 731 -2.78 -8.01 23.19
N GLY A 732 -2.23 -7.13 22.36
CA GLY A 732 -1.07 -6.30 22.66
C GLY A 732 0.28 -7.04 22.67
N TYR A 733 0.33 -8.29 22.21
CA TYR A 733 1.57 -9.08 22.15
C TYR A 733 1.97 -9.41 20.71
N GLN A 734 3.25 -9.22 20.42
CA GLN A 734 3.87 -9.53 19.15
C GLN A 734 4.93 -10.63 19.38
N PRO A 735 4.68 -11.87 18.93
CA PRO A 735 5.53 -13.02 19.25
C PRO A 735 6.89 -13.00 18.57
N THR A 736 7.03 -12.24 17.48
CA THR A 736 8.27 -12.15 16.72
C THR A 736 8.58 -10.72 16.37
N VAL A 737 9.83 -10.31 16.58
CA VAL A 737 10.34 -8.98 16.25
C VAL A 737 11.60 -9.09 15.42
N ILE A 738 11.91 -8.06 14.64
CA ILE A 738 13.17 -7.95 13.92
C ILE A 738 14.17 -7.23 14.84
N ASP A 739 15.28 -7.89 15.16
CA ASP A 739 16.35 -7.32 15.99
C ASP A 739 17.15 -6.26 15.20
N ARG A 740 17.99 -5.48 15.89
CA ARG A 740 18.86 -4.43 15.30
C ARG A 740 19.79 -4.96 14.21
N THR A 741 20.07 -6.25 14.22
CA THR A 741 20.88 -6.97 13.21
C THR A 741 20.07 -7.42 11.99
N GLY A 742 18.75 -7.17 11.97
CA GLY A 742 17.83 -7.59 10.91
C GLY A 742 17.38 -9.05 11.01
N GLN A 743 17.72 -9.77 12.07
CA GLN A 743 17.30 -11.16 12.29
C GLN A 743 15.99 -11.23 13.07
N LEU A 744 15.14 -12.20 12.73
CA LEU A 744 13.91 -12.45 13.48
C LEU A 744 14.22 -13.14 14.80
N ARG A 745 13.73 -12.53 15.88
CA ARG A 745 13.84 -13.03 17.24
C ARG A 745 12.45 -13.24 17.81
N GLN A 746 12.26 -14.42 18.42
CA GLN A 746 11.07 -14.70 19.19
C GLN A 746 11.12 -13.93 20.51
N GLN A 747 10.01 -13.30 20.89
CA GLN A 747 9.86 -12.64 22.19
C GLN A 747 8.97 -13.49 23.09
N GLY A 748 9.39 -13.70 24.34
CA GLY A 748 8.54 -14.32 25.35
C GLY A 748 7.40 -13.41 25.79
N LEU A 749 6.30 -13.99 26.30
CA LEU A 749 5.24 -13.26 26.99
C LEU A 749 4.98 -13.87 28.36
N ILE A 750 4.75 -13.01 29.35
CA ILE A 750 4.22 -13.34 30.67
C ILE A 750 3.00 -12.46 30.90
N VAL A 751 1.84 -13.07 31.11
CA VAL A 751 0.64 -12.35 31.55
C VAL A 751 0.39 -12.65 33.02
N ALA A 752 0.38 -11.61 33.84
CA ALA A 752 0.21 -11.72 35.29
C ALA A 752 -0.94 -10.84 35.79
N ASN A 753 -1.38 -11.07 37.03
CA ASN A 753 -2.36 -10.21 37.69
C ASN A 753 -1.70 -8.90 38.18
N LEU A 754 -2.23 -7.76 37.73
CA LEU A 754 -1.71 -6.43 38.04
C LEU A 754 -1.74 -6.10 39.53
N GLU A 755 -2.86 -6.37 40.22
CA GLU A 755 -2.99 -6.05 41.64
C GLU A 755 -2.04 -6.90 42.49
N PHE A 756 -1.88 -8.18 42.12
CA PHE A 756 -0.91 -9.04 42.79
C PHE A 756 0.52 -8.55 42.60
N MET A 757 0.89 -8.15 41.37
CA MET A 757 2.21 -7.60 41.07
C MET A 757 2.48 -6.31 41.86
N LEU A 758 1.55 -5.34 41.82
CA LEU A 758 1.67 -4.06 42.52
C LEU A 758 1.73 -4.22 44.05
N SER A 759 1.20 -5.32 44.60
CA SER A 759 1.34 -5.62 46.04
C SER A 759 2.77 -6.01 46.45
N LYS A 760 3.64 -6.33 45.47
CA LYS A 760 5.01 -6.80 45.68
C LYS A 760 6.07 -5.85 45.14
N THR A 761 5.71 -4.91 44.26
CA THR A 761 6.64 -4.00 43.59
C THR A 761 6.26 -2.54 43.79
N ALA A 762 7.15 -1.62 43.44
CA ALA A 762 6.79 -0.21 43.36
C ALA A 762 5.74 0.02 42.25
N ILE A 763 4.89 1.03 42.44
CA ILE A 763 3.92 1.45 41.43
C ILE A 763 4.68 1.99 40.20
N GLN A 764 4.26 1.55 39.02
CA GLN A 764 4.81 2.00 37.75
C GLN A 764 3.70 2.47 36.82
N PRO A 765 4.00 3.39 35.87
CA PRO A 765 3.03 3.83 34.89
C PRO A 765 2.50 2.67 34.05
N TYR A 766 1.19 2.59 33.90
CA TYR A 766 0.51 1.59 33.07
C TYR A 766 -0.25 2.25 31.91
N GLU A 767 -0.56 1.46 30.88
CA GLU A 767 -1.42 1.85 29.79
C GLU A 767 -2.90 1.74 30.22
N ILE A 768 -3.74 2.63 29.70
CA ILE A 768 -5.19 2.59 29.85
C ILE A 768 -5.78 2.10 28.53
N TRP A 769 -6.42 0.95 28.57
CA TRP A 769 -7.11 0.38 27.43
C TRP A 769 -8.59 0.72 27.52
N LEU A 770 -9.16 1.23 26.44
CA LEU A 770 -10.56 1.65 26.36
C LEU A 770 -11.28 0.84 25.29
N LYS A 771 -12.51 0.47 25.61
CA LYS A 771 -13.46 -0.10 24.66
C LYS A 771 -14.51 0.94 24.34
N ARG A 772 -14.71 1.17 23.05
CA ARG A 772 -15.65 2.17 22.58
C ARG A 772 -17.07 1.63 22.65
N ASP A 773 -18.03 2.49 22.98
CA ASP A 773 -19.45 2.15 22.85
C ASP A 773 -19.84 1.97 21.37
N THR A 774 -20.88 1.19 21.09
CA THR A 774 -21.24 0.81 19.72
C THR A 774 -21.69 1.98 18.84
N GLU A 775 -22.22 3.04 19.46
CA GLU A 775 -22.70 4.25 18.76
C GLU A 775 -21.70 5.41 18.83
N ALA A 776 -20.67 5.32 19.66
CA ALA A 776 -19.70 6.40 19.86
C ALA A 776 -18.66 6.44 18.74
N THR A 777 -18.17 7.65 18.45
CA THR A 777 -17.06 7.87 17.50
C THR A 777 -15.77 8.21 18.25
N ASP A 778 -14.61 7.93 17.64
CA ASP A 778 -13.31 8.26 18.24
C ASP A 778 -13.19 9.75 18.57
N LYS A 779 -13.81 10.60 17.74
CA LYS A 779 -13.84 12.04 17.98
C LYS A 779 -14.54 12.39 19.30
N MET A 780 -15.67 11.75 19.62
CA MET A 780 -16.35 12.00 20.90
C MET A 780 -15.47 11.66 22.10
N ILE A 781 -14.65 10.60 22.00
CA ILE A 781 -13.72 10.23 23.07
C ILE A 781 -12.56 11.22 23.16
N TYR A 782 -12.03 11.68 22.02
CA TYR A 782 -10.97 12.70 22.01
C TYR A 782 -11.47 14.04 22.59
N ASP A 783 -12.67 14.47 22.19
CA ASP A 783 -13.32 15.66 22.73
C ASP A 783 -13.53 15.51 24.26
N ALA A 784 -13.99 14.34 24.73
CA ALA A 784 -14.16 14.06 26.17
C ALA A 784 -12.84 14.04 26.95
N ILE A 785 -11.75 13.53 26.37
CA ILE A 785 -10.40 13.56 26.95
C ILE A 785 -9.90 15.00 27.13
N GLU A 786 -10.18 15.85 26.15
CA GLU A 786 -9.82 17.27 26.16
C GLU A 786 -10.67 18.06 27.19
N ASP A 787 -11.98 17.81 27.22
CA ASP A 787 -12.92 18.44 28.17
C ASP A 787 -12.57 18.11 29.63
N ASP A 788 -12.22 16.85 29.91
CA ASP A 788 -11.78 16.39 31.24
C ASP A 788 -10.32 16.75 31.57
N ARG A 789 -9.61 17.44 30.65
CA ARG A 789 -8.22 17.90 30.79
C ARG A 789 -7.23 16.79 31.17
N ILE A 790 -7.40 15.61 30.57
CA ILE A 790 -6.53 14.46 30.79
C ILE A 790 -5.21 14.70 30.05
N ASN A 791 -4.08 14.67 30.76
CA ASN A 791 -2.78 14.97 30.17
C ASN A 791 -2.19 13.74 29.46
N VAL A 792 -2.61 13.53 28.22
CA VAL A 792 -2.23 12.37 27.41
C VAL A 792 -0.85 12.53 26.79
N THR A 793 0.02 11.54 27.00
CA THR A 793 1.35 11.46 26.37
C THR A 793 1.31 10.70 25.05
N ASN A 794 0.51 9.63 24.97
CA ASN A 794 0.36 8.82 23.77
C ASN A 794 -1.07 8.29 23.67
N ILE A 795 -1.61 8.25 22.45
CA ILE A 795 -2.92 7.68 22.16
C ILE A 795 -2.88 6.92 20.84
N ALA A 796 -3.40 5.70 20.85
CA ALA A 796 -3.47 4.83 19.69
C ALA A 796 -4.90 4.30 19.53
N SER A 797 -5.62 4.76 18.50
CA SER A 797 -6.92 4.21 18.11
C SER A 797 -6.76 3.13 17.05
N ALA A 798 -7.35 1.96 17.28
CA ALA A 798 -7.41 0.90 16.29
C ALA A 798 -8.23 1.30 15.07
N THR A 799 -9.29 2.09 15.23
CA THR A 799 -10.11 2.55 14.09
C THR A 799 -9.31 3.53 13.22
N GLN A 800 -8.54 4.43 13.83
CA GLN A 800 -7.68 5.37 13.12
C GLN A 800 -6.55 4.64 12.40
N MET A 801 -5.87 3.69 13.06
CA MET A 801 -4.81 2.89 12.46
C MET A 801 -5.32 2.01 11.31
N ILE A 802 -6.52 1.42 11.45
CA ILE A 802 -7.19 0.71 10.34
C ILE A 802 -7.50 1.66 9.19
N THR A 803 -7.95 2.89 9.49
CA THR A 803 -8.25 3.89 8.45
C THR A 803 -6.99 4.33 7.72
N LEU A 804 -5.87 4.50 8.43
CA LEU A 804 -4.56 4.76 7.85
C LEU A 804 -4.11 3.60 6.96
N ALA A 805 -4.21 2.35 7.44
CA ALA A 805 -3.87 1.16 6.66
C ALA A 805 -4.76 1.00 5.42
N LYS A 806 -6.07 1.25 5.50
CA LYS A 806 -6.98 1.21 4.33
C LYS A 806 -6.77 2.35 3.34
N ASN A 807 -6.09 3.40 3.76
CA ASN A 807 -5.65 4.50 2.89
C ASN A 807 -4.23 4.27 2.34
N ASP A 808 -3.57 3.19 2.75
CA ASP A 808 -2.32 2.75 2.15
C ASP A 808 -2.53 2.45 0.65
N PRO A 809 -1.70 3.02 -0.23
CA PRO A 809 -1.80 2.83 -1.67
C PRO A 809 -1.68 1.42 -2.19
N GLN A 810 -0.92 0.56 -1.53
CA GLN A 810 -0.76 -0.83 -1.92
C GLN A 810 -2.05 -1.60 -1.64
N LEU A 811 -2.63 -1.45 -0.45
CA LEU A 811 -3.93 -2.05 -0.11
C LEU A 811 -5.07 -1.47 -0.96
N GLN A 812 -5.10 -0.15 -1.14
CA GLN A 812 -6.08 0.52 -1.99
C GLN A 812 -5.97 0.05 -3.46
N GLY A 813 -4.76 -0.03 -3.99
CA GLY A 813 -4.48 -0.49 -5.34
C GLY A 813 -4.88 -1.94 -5.54
N THR A 814 -4.58 -2.78 -4.55
CA THR A 814 -4.94 -4.20 -4.52
C THR A 814 -6.46 -4.38 -4.55
N ASN A 815 -7.19 -3.76 -3.63
CA ASN A 815 -8.66 -3.81 -3.56
C ASN A 815 -9.31 -3.25 -4.83
N GLY A 816 -8.76 -2.16 -5.37
CA GLY A 816 -9.21 -1.54 -6.60
C GLY A 816 -9.01 -2.44 -7.82
N ALA A 817 -7.83 -3.04 -7.98
CA ALA A 817 -7.52 -3.96 -9.08
C ALA A 817 -8.37 -5.24 -9.03
N LEU A 818 -8.56 -5.84 -7.85
CA LEU A 818 -9.42 -7.02 -7.67
C LEU A 818 -10.88 -6.72 -8.04
N THR A 819 -11.40 -5.57 -7.59
CA THR A 819 -12.77 -5.12 -7.87
C THR A 819 -12.97 -4.78 -9.34
N LEU A 820 -12.07 -3.97 -9.91
CA LEU A 820 -12.10 -3.60 -11.32
C LEU A 820 -11.99 -4.85 -12.21
N GLY A 821 -11.11 -5.77 -11.85
CA GLY A 821 -10.94 -7.04 -12.51
C GLY A 821 -12.21 -7.87 -12.57
N PHE A 822 -12.96 -7.91 -11.47
CA PHE A 822 -14.27 -8.56 -11.42
C PHE A 822 -15.29 -7.85 -12.32
N ILE A 823 -15.40 -6.52 -12.26
CA ILE A 823 -16.35 -5.76 -13.09
C ILE A 823 -16.06 -5.99 -14.58
N VAL A 824 -14.78 -5.91 -14.98
CA VAL A 824 -14.34 -6.12 -16.35
C VAL A 824 -14.60 -7.56 -16.78
N SER A 825 -14.22 -8.55 -15.97
CA SER A 825 -14.45 -9.97 -16.30
C SER A 825 -15.92 -10.27 -16.49
N MET A 826 -16.77 -9.70 -15.63
CA MET A 826 -18.20 -9.85 -15.65
C MET A 826 -18.85 -9.23 -16.90
N LEU A 827 -18.44 -8.02 -17.26
CA LEU A 827 -18.94 -7.32 -18.45
C LEU A 827 -18.57 -8.08 -19.73
N ILE A 828 -17.32 -8.53 -19.84
CA ILE A 828 -16.89 -9.30 -21.00
C ILE A 828 -17.60 -10.65 -21.03
N CYS A 829 -17.81 -11.29 -19.87
CA CYS A 829 -18.62 -12.49 -19.73
C CYS A 829 -20.00 -12.33 -20.38
N ALA A 830 -20.70 -11.24 -20.05
CA ALA A 830 -22.00 -10.90 -20.63
C ALA A 830 -21.95 -10.77 -22.15
N VAL A 831 -20.99 -9.99 -22.64
CA VAL A 831 -20.86 -9.68 -24.06
C VAL A 831 -20.50 -10.94 -24.84
N GLY A 832 -19.54 -11.72 -24.35
CA GLY A 832 -19.14 -13.01 -24.94
C GLY A 832 -20.28 -14.02 -24.98
N PHE A 833 -21.04 -14.12 -23.88
CA PHE A 833 -22.24 -14.95 -23.79
C PHE A 833 -23.28 -14.58 -24.85
N LEU A 834 -23.58 -13.29 -24.94
CA LEU A 834 -24.58 -12.76 -25.86
C LEU A 834 -24.18 -12.99 -27.33
N ILE A 835 -22.92 -12.71 -27.71
CA ILE A 835 -22.41 -12.94 -29.08
C ILE A 835 -22.50 -14.41 -29.46
N TYR A 836 -21.98 -15.27 -28.59
CA TYR A 836 -21.98 -16.70 -28.83
C TYR A 836 -23.39 -17.20 -29.07
N TRP A 837 -24.33 -16.78 -28.22
CA TRP A 837 -25.70 -17.24 -28.31
C TRP A 837 -26.42 -16.73 -29.54
N ILE A 838 -26.26 -15.45 -29.89
CA ILE A 838 -26.79 -14.91 -31.15
C ILE A 838 -26.29 -15.75 -32.33
N MET A 839 -25.00 -16.09 -32.34
CA MET A 839 -24.41 -16.88 -33.42
C MET A 839 -24.90 -18.34 -33.43
N SER A 840 -25.07 -18.93 -32.25
CA SER A 840 -25.60 -20.29 -32.08
C SER A 840 -27.05 -20.38 -32.57
N VAL A 841 -27.88 -19.36 -32.30
CA VAL A 841 -29.26 -19.30 -32.80
C VAL A 841 -29.26 -19.11 -34.32
N GLN A 842 -28.49 -18.15 -34.86
CA GLN A 842 -28.42 -17.89 -36.30
C GLN A 842 -27.95 -19.12 -37.10
N GLY A 843 -26.93 -19.82 -36.61
CA GLY A 843 -26.41 -21.03 -37.26
C GLY A 843 -27.38 -22.21 -37.29
N ARG A 844 -28.42 -22.20 -36.45
CA ARG A 844 -29.38 -23.30 -36.28
C ARG A 844 -30.81 -22.94 -36.68
N VAL A 845 -31.04 -21.75 -37.23
CA VAL A 845 -32.37 -21.31 -37.69
C VAL A 845 -32.99 -22.33 -38.66
N LEU A 846 -32.21 -22.93 -39.55
CA LEU A 846 -32.68 -23.95 -40.50
C LEU A 846 -33.10 -25.25 -39.79
N GLN A 847 -32.36 -25.70 -38.78
CA GLN A 847 -32.73 -26.88 -37.97
C GLN A 847 -34.06 -26.64 -37.24
N PHE A 848 -34.24 -25.44 -36.66
CA PHE A 848 -35.49 -25.06 -36.02
C PHE A 848 -36.65 -24.95 -37.03
N GLY A 849 -36.37 -24.52 -38.26
CA GLY A 849 -37.31 -24.53 -39.38
C GLY A 849 -37.80 -25.94 -39.71
N ILE A 850 -36.89 -26.92 -39.82
CA ILE A 850 -37.22 -28.33 -40.07
C ILE A 850 -38.04 -28.91 -38.91
N PHE A 851 -37.62 -28.69 -37.66
CA PHE A 851 -38.38 -29.16 -36.50
C PHE A 851 -39.81 -28.61 -36.46
N ARG A 852 -39.98 -27.34 -36.82
CA ARG A 852 -41.32 -26.74 -36.94
C ARG A 852 -42.12 -27.36 -38.09
N ALA A 853 -41.49 -27.67 -39.21
CA ALA A 853 -42.12 -28.37 -40.34
C ALA A 853 -42.52 -29.81 -40.00
N MET A 854 -41.77 -30.49 -39.11
CA MET A 854 -42.08 -31.81 -38.58
C MET A 854 -43.17 -31.81 -37.48
N GLY A 855 -43.73 -30.65 -37.12
CA GLY A 855 -44.85 -30.53 -36.19
C GLY A 855 -44.50 -30.11 -34.75
N LEU A 856 -43.25 -29.73 -34.45
CA LEU A 856 -42.91 -29.18 -33.14
C LEU A 856 -43.51 -27.77 -32.96
N SER A 857 -44.17 -27.55 -31.82
CA SER A 857 -44.73 -26.25 -31.48
C SER A 857 -43.63 -25.20 -31.25
N LYS A 858 -43.95 -23.92 -31.46
CA LYS A 858 -43.02 -22.81 -31.19
C LYS A 858 -42.53 -22.83 -29.74
N ALA A 859 -43.40 -23.21 -28.80
CA ALA A 859 -43.04 -23.35 -27.39
C ALA A 859 -42.05 -24.51 -27.14
N ALA A 860 -42.19 -25.64 -27.85
CA ALA A 860 -41.25 -26.76 -27.73
C ALA A 860 -39.85 -26.42 -28.25
N VAL A 861 -39.76 -25.66 -29.36
CA VAL A 861 -38.47 -25.18 -29.89
C VAL A 861 -37.80 -24.20 -28.92
N ILE A 862 -38.57 -23.27 -28.33
CA ILE A 862 -38.05 -22.35 -27.31
C ILE A 862 -37.60 -23.12 -26.06
N GLY A 863 -38.38 -24.13 -25.63
CA GLY A 863 -38.04 -25.00 -24.50
C GLY A 863 -36.74 -25.79 -24.72
N MET A 864 -36.48 -26.23 -25.95
CA MET A 864 -35.22 -26.89 -26.32
C MET A 864 -34.02 -25.94 -26.15
N ILE A 865 -34.13 -24.70 -26.64
CA ILE A 865 -33.07 -23.70 -26.50
C ILE A 865 -32.85 -23.34 -25.03
N MET A 866 -33.91 -23.13 -24.27
CA MET A 866 -33.81 -22.82 -22.83
C MET A 866 -33.14 -23.96 -22.06
N THR A 867 -33.52 -25.20 -22.34
CA THR A 867 -32.92 -26.39 -21.72
C THR A 867 -31.43 -26.48 -22.06
N GLU A 868 -31.06 -26.24 -23.31
CA GLU A 868 -29.65 -26.19 -23.69
C GLU A 868 -28.89 -25.11 -22.93
N GLN A 869 -29.47 -23.92 -22.79
CA GLN A 869 -28.80 -22.82 -22.08
C GLN A 869 -28.64 -23.08 -20.60
N VAL A 870 -29.63 -23.69 -19.96
CA VAL A 870 -29.53 -24.09 -18.55
C VAL A 870 -28.45 -25.15 -18.39
N LEU A 871 -28.36 -26.12 -19.29
CA LEU A 871 -27.33 -27.16 -19.24
C LEU A 871 -25.93 -26.61 -19.50
N VAL A 872 -25.74 -25.74 -20.49
CA VAL A 872 -24.42 -25.19 -20.80
C VAL A 872 -24.02 -24.15 -19.75
N SER A 873 -24.87 -23.15 -19.51
CA SER A 873 -24.54 -22.00 -18.66
C SER A 873 -24.67 -22.32 -17.18
N GLY A 874 -25.75 -23.03 -16.79
CA GLY A 874 -25.97 -23.40 -15.38
C GLY A 874 -24.90 -24.34 -14.85
N ILE A 875 -24.52 -25.35 -15.64
CA ILE A 875 -23.43 -26.26 -15.26
C ILE A 875 -22.08 -25.52 -15.26
N ALA A 876 -21.82 -24.61 -16.21
CA ALA A 876 -20.61 -23.80 -16.21
C ALA A 876 -20.52 -22.87 -14.98
N ILE A 877 -21.63 -22.29 -14.55
CA ILE A 877 -21.72 -21.48 -13.32
C ILE A 877 -21.43 -22.35 -12.10
N LEU A 878 -22.07 -23.52 -11.98
CA LEU A 878 -21.80 -24.46 -10.88
C LEU A 878 -20.32 -24.87 -10.84
N ALA A 879 -19.75 -25.21 -12.01
CA ALA A 879 -18.33 -25.52 -12.12
C ALA A 879 -17.45 -24.32 -11.74
N GLY A 880 -17.81 -23.10 -12.14
CA GLY A 880 -17.11 -21.87 -11.77
C GLY A 880 -17.13 -21.59 -10.26
N VAL A 881 -18.26 -21.82 -9.59
CA VAL A 881 -18.34 -21.70 -8.11
C VAL A 881 -17.44 -22.73 -7.43
N ILE A 882 -17.49 -24.00 -7.87
CA ILE A 882 -16.69 -25.08 -7.29
C ILE A 882 -15.20 -24.81 -7.51
N ILE A 883 -14.80 -24.48 -8.74
CA ILE A 883 -13.40 -24.22 -9.10
C ILE A 883 -12.89 -22.95 -8.40
N GLY A 884 -13.68 -21.88 -8.35
CA GLY A 884 -13.33 -20.65 -7.62
C GLY A 884 -13.17 -20.88 -6.12
N SER A 885 -14.05 -21.68 -5.51
CA SER A 885 -13.97 -22.03 -4.09
C SER A 885 -12.75 -22.88 -3.78
N LEU A 886 -12.49 -23.88 -4.63
CA LEU A 886 -11.31 -24.75 -4.52
C LEU A 886 -10.01 -23.95 -4.69
N SER A 887 -9.95 -23.06 -5.69
CA SER A 887 -8.83 -22.15 -5.89
C SER A 887 -8.62 -21.24 -4.68
N SER A 888 -9.70 -20.71 -4.11
CA SER A 888 -9.63 -19.87 -2.91
C SER A 888 -9.05 -20.64 -1.73
N LEU A 889 -9.49 -21.87 -1.50
CA LEU A 889 -9.00 -22.72 -0.41
C LEU A 889 -7.51 -23.06 -0.55
N LEU A 890 -7.04 -23.26 -1.79
CA LEU A 890 -5.65 -23.65 -2.08
C LEU A 890 -4.67 -22.47 -2.08
N PHE A 891 -5.05 -21.33 -2.66
CA PHE A 891 -4.13 -20.23 -2.93
C PHE A 891 -4.30 -19.01 -2.01
N VAL A 892 -5.49 -18.74 -1.46
CA VAL A 892 -5.68 -17.57 -0.57
C VAL A 892 -4.82 -17.63 0.70
N PRO A 893 -4.61 -18.79 1.37
CA PRO A 893 -3.69 -18.87 2.52
C PRO A 893 -2.26 -18.43 2.21
N LEU A 894 -1.83 -18.59 0.96
CA LEU A 894 -0.47 -18.27 0.52
C LEU A 894 -0.24 -16.75 0.41
N PHE A 895 -1.28 -15.92 0.47
CA PHE A 895 -1.12 -14.47 0.63
C PHE A 895 -0.38 -14.09 1.91
N GLN A 896 -0.30 -15.00 2.90
CA GLN A 896 0.57 -14.82 4.06
C GLN A 896 2.04 -14.58 3.68
N ILE A 897 2.53 -15.11 2.55
CA ILE A 897 3.92 -14.96 2.11
C ILE A 897 4.27 -13.49 1.83
N VAL A 898 3.29 -12.70 1.41
CA VAL A 898 3.46 -11.28 1.04
C VAL A 898 3.76 -10.40 2.26
N TYR A 899 3.43 -10.88 3.47
CA TYR A 899 3.65 -10.14 4.71
C TYR A 899 4.82 -10.73 5.49
N SER A 900 5.61 -9.88 6.15
CA SER A 900 6.63 -10.34 7.09
C SER A 900 5.98 -11.07 8.28
N THR A 901 6.64 -12.12 8.78
CA THR A 901 6.21 -12.83 9.99
C THR A 901 6.21 -11.90 11.22
N ALA A 902 7.06 -10.87 11.24
CA ALA A 902 7.03 -9.85 12.30
C ALA A 902 5.75 -9.02 12.24
N ASP A 903 5.27 -8.68 11.04
CA ASP A 903 4.10 -7.83 10.85
C ASP A 903 2.77 -8.60 10.99
N GLN A 904 2.83 -9.91 11.25
CA GLN A 904 1.67 -10.76 11.49
C GLN A 904 1.74 -11.44 12.86
N PRO A 905 1.26 -10.75 13.93
CA PRO A 905 1.25 -11.29 15.28
C PRO A 905 0.21 -12.39 15.49
N ILE A 906 -0.65 -12.66 14.50
CA ILE A 906 -1.74 -13.64 14.60
C ILE A 906 -1.77 -14.56 13.38
N PRO A 907 -2.26 -15.81 13.51
CA PRO A 907 -2.40 -16.72 12.40
C PRO A 907 -3.32 -16.16 11.31
N PHE A 908 -2.82 -16.19 10.07
CA PHE A 908 -3.54 -15.81 8.86
C PHE A 908 -4.68 -16.79 8.61
N ARG A 909 -5.92 -16.29 8.49
CA ARG A 909 -7.11 -17.11 8.24
C ARG A 909 -7.77 -16.73 6.92
N ILE A 910 -8.30 -17.71 6.20
CA ILE A 910 -9.16 -17.44 5.04
C ILE A 910 -10.49 -16.91 5.55
N ILE A 911 -10.94 -15.79 4.99
CA ILE A 911 -12.19 -15.16 5.38
C ILE A 911 -13.06 -15.07 4.13
N SER A 912 -14.14 -15.84 4.13
CA SER A 912 -15.22 -15.70 3.15
C SER A 912 -16.44 -15.12 3.84
N GLU A 913 -16.97 -14.04 3.26
CA GLU A 913 -18.19 -13.41 3.74
C GLU A 913 -19.33 -13.74 2.80
N THR A 914 -20.46 -14.20 3.35
CA THR A 914 -21.64 -14.57 2.55
C THR A 914 -22.19 -13.37 1.78
N SER A 915 -22.02 -12.15 2.30
CA SER A 915 -22.40 -10.92 1.61
C SER A 915 -21.68 -10.76 0.26
N ASP A 916 -20.41 -11.14 0.14
CA ASP A 916 -19.67 -10.96 -1.11
C ASP A 916 -20.07 -11.98 -2.16
N ALA A 917 -20.24 -13.25 -1.74
CA ALA A 917 -20.79 -14.28 -2.61
C ALA A 917 -22.19 -13.87 -3.11
N ASN A 918 -23.04 -13.34 -2.24
CA ASN A 918 -24.36 -12.84 -2.60
C ASN A 918 -24.29 -11.67 -3.59
N LYS A 919 -23.40 -10.69 -3.40
CA LYS A 919 -23.19 -9.59 -4.37
C LYS A 919 -22.81 -10.15 -5.75
N ILE A 920 -21.88 -11.10 -5.81
CA ILE A 920 -21.48 -11.74 -7.07
C ILE A 920 -22.66 -12.47 -7.72
N TYR A 921 -23.42 -13.26 -6.96
CA TYR A 921 -24.56 -14.01 -7.48
C TYR A 921 -25.70 -13.09 -7.96
N VAL A 922 -25.96 -11.98 -7.27
CA VAL A 922 -26.96 -10.98 -7.68
C VAL A 922 -26.54 -10.30 -8.98
N ILE A 923 -25.28 -9.85 -9.08
CA ILE A 923 -24.75 -9.22 -10.29
C ILE A 923 -24.79 -10.22 -11.46
N LEU A 924 -24.42 -11.49 -11.23
CA LEU A 924 -24.52 -12.55 -12.23
C LEU A 924 -25.93 -12.87 -12.65
N GLY A 925 -26.85 -13.01 -11.70
CA GLY A 925 -28.26 -13.27 -11.97
C GLY A 925 -28.87 -12.15 -12.81
N LEU A 926 -28.62 -10.89 -12.44
CA LEU A 926 -29.12 -9.73 -13.18
C LEU A 926 -28.54 -9.66 -14.60
N LEU A 927 -27.25 -9.91 -14.75
CA LEU A 927 -26.57 -9.89 -16.04
C LEU A 927 -27.07 -11.00 -16.96
N LEU A 928 -27.21 -12.22 -16.45
CA LEU A 928 -27.78 -13.34 -17.20
C LEU A 928 -29.25 -13.08 -17.56
N LEU A 929 -30.04 -12.48 -16.66
CA LEU A 929 -31.42 -12.11 -16.94
C LEU A 929 -31.49 -11.10 -18.09
N ILE A 930 -30.63 -10.07 -18.09
CA ILE A 930 -30.52 -9.11 -19.21
C ILE A 930 -30.16 -9.84 -20.51
N CYS A 931 -29.16 -10.73 -20.47
CA CYS A 931 -28.80 -11.53 -21.63
C CYS A 931 -30.02 -12.35 -22.11
N PHE A 932 -30.63 -13.17 -21.26
CA PHE A 932 -31.80 -13.98 -21.62
C PHE A 932 -32.98 -13.15 -22.14
N ALA A 933 -33.20 -11.94 -21.63
CA ALA A 933 -34.25 -11.03 -22.13
C ALA A 933 -33.96 -10.53 -23.55
N ILE A 934 -32.71 -10.11 -23.82
CA ILE A 934 -32.27 -9.70 -25.18
C ILE A 934 -32.42 -10.87 -26.14
N LEU A 935 -32.01 -12.05 -25.70
CA LEU A 935 -32.03 -13.29 -26.45
C LEU A 935 -33.46 -13.76 -26.77
N ALA A 936 -34.37 -13.72 -25.79
CA ALA A 936 -35.78 -14.00 -25.99
C ALA A 936 -36.42 -13.03 -26.99
N ARG A 937 -36.12 -11.73 -26.87
CA ARG A 937 -36.59 -10.69 -27.82
C ARG A 937 -36.11 -10.94 -29.25
N LEU A 938 -34.85 -11.38 -29.41
CA LEU A 938 -34.29 -11.72 -30.72
C LEU A 938 -34.98 -12.96 -31.32
N ILE A 939 -35.15 -14.03 -30.55
CA ILE A 939 -35.85 -15.25 -31.02
C ILE A 939 -37.29 -14.94 -31.43
N LEU A 940 -38.01 -14.16 -30.63
CA LEU A 940 -39.42 -13.83 -30.91
C LEU A 940 -39.61 -13.12 -32.26
N ARG A 941 -38.59 -12.40 -32.75
CA ARG A 941 -38.60 -11.70 -34.04
C ARG A 941 -38.22 -12.58 -35.24
N ILE A 942 -37.72 -13.80 -35.04
CA ILE A 942 -37.34 -14.69 -36.14
C ILE A 942 -38.61 -15.25 -36.80
N LYS A 943 -38.81 -14.91 -38.08
CA LYS A 943 -39.86 -15.51 -38.93
C LYS A 943 -39.40 -16.89 -39.43
N ILE A 944 -39.66 -17.92 -38.63
CA ILE A 944 -39.24 -19.31 -38.90
C ILE A 944 -39.81 -19.83 -40.23
N ASP A 945 -40.93 -19.26 -40.69
CA ASP A 945 -41.57 -19.48 -42.00
C ASP A 945 -40.72 -19.06 -43.21
N GLN A 946 -39.85 -18.06 -43.08
CA GLN A 946 -38.95 -17.64 -44.16
C GLN A 946 -37.64 -18.44 -44.18
N ALA A 947 -37.28 -19.08 -43.08
CA ALA A 947 -36.02 -19.80 -42.93
C ALA A 947 -35.92 -21.09 -43.75
N VAL A 948 -37.05 -21.73 -44.06
CA VAL A 948 -37.08 -22.95 -44.88
C VAL A 948 -36.74 -22.63 -46.34
N LYS A 949 -37.09 -21.43 -46.85
CA LYS A 949 -36.74 -20.97 -48.21
C LYS A 949 -35.25 -20.68 -48.40
N LEU A 950 -34.53 -20.34 -47.32
CA LEU A 950 -33.09 -20.04 -47.34
C LEU A 950 -32.19 -21.29 -47.40
N GLY A 951 -32.74 -22.49 -47.22
CA GLY A 951 -31.99 -23.74 -47.32
C GLY A 951 -31.79 -24.25 -48.75
N GLU A 952 -32.45 -23.63 -49.73
CA GLU A 952 -32.40 -24.02 -51.15
C GLU A 952 -31.42 -23.18 -51.99
N GLU A 953 -30.80 -22.13 -51.42
CA GLU A 953 -29.74 -21.31 -52.03
C GLU A 953 -28.38 -21.57 -51.39
#